data_AF-A0A2N6SLB7-F1
#
_entry.id   AF-A0A2N6SLB7-F1
#
_cell.length_a   1.000
_cell.length_b   1.000
_cell.length_c   1.000
_cell.angle_alpha   90.00
_cell.angle_beta   90.00
_cell.angle_gamma   90.00
#
_symmetry.space_group_name_H-M   'P 1'
#
loop_
_entity.id
_entity.type
_entity.pdbx_description
1 polymer ?
#
loop_
_entity_poly.entity_id
_entity_poly.type
_entity_poly.pdbx_seq_one_letter_code
_entity_poly.pdbx_strand_id
1 'polypeptide(L)'
;MRTVITASPEVAPGKYTLSITVISKTNESYSSQVEVEITPYQKKSHEIDWDEEIIYFMVTDRFKDGDSSNNNPYNMPYKEARNQMGTYLGGDFRGIINKLDYLKQLGITSIWITPIVQNVVHDVGNEKDGEYYAYHGYWASDFEKLNKHLGTLDEFHELIDKAAEANIKIMVDVVLNHAGYGMDGQMNVNNKQGFPTVDEQKAFEGMFRTEDLGGDVQTSLAGLPDFKTEDHTVRDQLVKWQTAWLDQSKTAKGNSIAYYRVDTVKHVEPTTWQHFKNELAAKDPKFRLIGEEFSAKYQQPTVYLSQGMIDSLLDFGFKEIAQLVYDGRLEEAMDHLQKRNDFLTPVETLGQFLSSHDEPGFLYKNNYDSVAQLLGATLQLTAKGQPVIYYGEEIGMSGDENWPFYDNRYLFNWSEVESGENEFLDHYHKLIAFRRAYSELLSRGSHQTLSGSDQNRWILYDRSYQDDQVVVGLNRAQQDKLLKLFVTNESAVVTDHYYNQTYQPILEGQDWVVKVTLPSATNGGTMLLHTQNGQILRAEEYVEDITSIPELQEGHVRIHFEKLPDYPVESLGIWLWDDFEAPSTEWPQGAISLKEGFKTNWGYAIDLPLNDKSKHKLGFKLNHRTQGEVGDTDHVVELFNDKVRQVWVNEKGQLFLYEPLKTNHVRINVNMDLSNFQEPGVWAWKDGGTIFKDWNNNTQRIIQKEGLWYFDIPMNQEAKDLGFLIVDLANKDQKTQDFVYDRLNGHTQLFIRDKDKIVYDNPYYYNASKPTGARLTKVDHLEVSYTSVEWLDEAFIKDQVIVRSGETVLPVTSISVDKDTNQIILVGDFKQDKPLIVEIEKEPFNVVMDWRLKDELYAYDGPLGLELSEDGLTGSLKLWSPSAQEVNIIIYDKKDPSKVVTTLKTNKLDKGVWNVDLDGAKIVGGSLIDYFYHFEIIRQGKRVLVLDPYAHSLAQWENPANAQEAPLEKRIAKAAFVNPKAITKDLDYAQIKGYQSREDDIIYEVHVRDFTSDPSIVDELNQKTIRNLYRLYRKIGLYPVIRGYTHSIVTCDELLYGK
;
A
#
# COMPACT_ATOMS: atom_id res chain seq x y z
N MET A 1 24.38 27.41 50.31
CA MET A 1 24.58 26.99 48.92
C MET A 1 24.28 25.51 48.85
N ARG A 2 23.44 25.10 47.91
CA ARG A 2 23.23 23.69 47.53
C ARG A 2 23.79 23.51 46.12
N THR A 3 24.20 22.31 45.77
CA THR A 3 24.54 21.97 44.39
C THR A 3 24.06 20.54 44.13
N VAL A 4 23.51 20.30 42.94
CA VAL A 4 23.08 18.97 42.51
C VAL A 4 24.25 18.29 41.82
N ILE A 5 24.50 17.05 42.21
CA ILE A 5 25.48 16.18 41.55
C ILE A 5 24.72 14.97 40.99
N THR A 6 25.07 14.57 39.78
CA THR A 6 24.48 13.41 39.10
C THR A 6 25.57 12.39 38.81
N ALA A 7 25.35 11.14 39.21
CA ALA A 7 26.24 10.04 38.86
C ALA A 7 25.90 9.53 37.45
N SER A 8 26.91 9.40 36.59
CA SER A 8 26.79 8.71 35.30
C SER A 8 26.62 7.20 35.52
N PRO A 9 25.93 6.47 34.63
CA PRO A 9 25.85 5.00 34.66
C PRO A 9 27.22 4.29 34.68
N GLU A 10 28.28 4.95 34.24
CA GLU A 10 29.65 4.42 34.25
C GLU A 10 30.31 4.47 35.64
N VAL A 11 29.73 5.21 36.58
CA VAL A 11 30.27 5.34 37.94
C VAL A 11 29.85 4.12 38.77
N ALA A 12 30.82 3.38 39.27
CA ALA A 12 30.57 2.21 40.09
C ALA A 12 29.80 2.56 41.38
N PRO A 13 28.90 1.68 41.86
CA PRO A 13 28.30 1.84 43.19
C PRO A 13 29.37 1.84 44.28
N GLY A 14 29.22 2.71 45.27
CA GLY A 14 30.18 2.85 46.36
C GLY A 14 30.11 4.18 47.08
N LYS A 15 30.97 4.32 48.09
CA LYS A 15 31.14 5.57 48.85
C LYS A 15 32.26 6.41 48.26
N TYR A 16 31.96 7.67 48.01
CA TYR A 16 32.86 8.66 47.44
C TYR A 16 33.01 9.83 48.40
N THR A 17 34.22 10.35 48.58
CA THR A 17 34.48 11.56 49.35
C THR A 17 34.72 12.72 48.38
N LEU A 18 33.81 13.68 48.36
CA LEU A 18 33.92 14.89 47.54
C LEU A 18 34.51 16.03 48.37
N SER A 19 35.54 16.69 47.83
CA SER A 19 36.09 17.90 48.43
C SER A 19 35.26 19.12 48.04
N ILE A 20 34.87 19.92 49.03
CA ILE A 20 34.14 21.17 48.83
C ILE A 20 35.08 22.33 49.16
N THR A 21 35.25 23.25 48.22
CA THR A 21 35.99 24.50 48.45
C THR A 21 35.06 25.69 48.24
N VAL A 22 34.92 26.53 49.26
CA VAL A 22 34.16 27.78 49.20
C VAL A 22 35.15 28.93 49.19
N ILE A 23 35.09 29.77 48.17
CA ILE A 23 35.90 30.97 48.05
C ILE A 23 35.00 32.17 48.39
N SER A 24 35.38 32.96 49.40
CA SER A 24 34.64 34.16 49.79
C SER A 24 34.82 35.29 48.76
N LYS A 25 33.97 36.32 48.83
CA LYS A 25 34.14 37.56 48.05
C LYS A 25 35.46 38.30 48.35
N THR A 26 36.13 37.97 49.46
CA THR A 26 37.45 38.50 49.84
C THR A 26 38.61 37.58 49.44
N ASN A 27 38.36 36.57 48.58
CA ASN A 27 39.33 35.55 48.14
C ASN A 27 39.87 34.64 49.26
N GLU A 28 39.14 34.50 50.37
CA GLU A 28 39.48 33.52 51.41
C GLU A 28 38.94 32.14 51.01
N SER A 29 39.74 31.09 51.15
CA SER A 29 39.36 29.72 50.81
C SER A 29 39.05 28.90 52.06
N TYR A 30 37.88 28.29 52.07
CA TYR A 30 37.42 27.37 53.11
C TYR A 30 37.24 26.00 52.46
N SER A 31 37.80 24.94 53.04
CA SER A 31 37.68 23.58 52.49
C SER A 31 36.99 22.65 53.49
N SER A 32 36.15 21.76 52.97
CA SER A 32 35.45 20.70 53.70
C SER A 32 35.38 19.45 52.82
N GLN A 33 34.86 18.35 53.36
CA GLN A 33 34.58 17.13 52.63
C GLN A 33 33.15 16.66 52.91
N VAL A 34 32.52 16.05 51.91
CA VAL A 34 31.23 15.38 52.03
C VAL A 34 31.35 13.95 51.51
N GLU A 35 30.79 12.99 52.24
CA GLU A 35 30.66 11.60 51.77
C GLU A 35 29.34 11.46 51.03
N VAL A 36 29.38 10.85 49.83
CA VAL A 36 28.22 10.52 49.02
C VAL A 36 28.25 9.03 48.70
N GLU A 37 27.09 8.38 48.76
CA GLU A 37 26.97 6.95 48.48
C GLU A 37 26.14 6.75 47.20
N ILE A 38 26.74 6.11 46.20
CA ILE A 38 26.05 5.67 44.99
C ILE A 38 25.60 4.23 45.23
N THR A 39 24.29 4.01 45.22
CA THR A 39 23.70 2.69 45.41
C THR A 39 23.59 1.93 44.09
N PRO A 40 23.64 0.59 44.09
CA PRO A 40 23.41 -0.19 42.88
C PRO A 40 22.03 0.11 42.28
N TYR A 41 22.00 0.51 41.01
CA TYR A 41 20.79 0.69 40.23
C TYR A 41 20.58 -0.52 39.33
N GLN A 42 19.42 -1.16 39.43
CA GLN A 42 18.97 -2.15 38.47
C GLN A 42 17.74 -1.59 37.75
N LYS A 43 17.93 -1.24 36.49
CA LYS A 43 16.87 -0.77 35.61
C LYS A 43 15.80 -1.86 35.47
N LYS A 44 14.54 -1.49 35.69
CA LYS A 44 13.42 -2.43 35.54
C LYS A 44 13.11 -2.66 34.05
N SER A 45 12.45 -3.79 33.76
CA SER A 45 11.92 -4.05 32.42
C SER A 45 11.01 -2.90 31.98
N HIS A 46 11.27 -2.33 30.80
CA HIS A 46 10.57 -1.17 30.21
C HIS A 46 10.74 0.17 30.92
N GLU A 47 11.60 0.27 31.94
CA GLU A 47 12.01 1.57 32.48
C GLU A 47 12.84 2.32 31.44
N ILE A 48 12.66 3.63 31.33
CA ILE A 48 13.35 4.51 30.39
C ILE A 48 14.12 5.55 31.18
N ASP A 49 15.44 5.55 31.02
CA ASP A 49 16.31 6.54 31.63
C ASP A 49 16.23 7.87 30.86
N TRP A 50 16.71 8.95 31.48
CA TRP A 50 16.65 10.31 30.93
C TRP A 50 17.27 10.44 29.52
N ASP A 51 18.42 9.80 29.30
CA ASP A 51 19.14 9.83 28.03
C ASP A 51 18.47 9.01 26.91
N GLU A 52 17.49 8.18 27.27
CA GLU A 52 16.72 7.33 26.35
C GLU A 52 15.38 7.94 25.92
N GLU A 53 15.00 9.09 26.49
CA GLU A 53 13.72 9.74 26.20
C GLU A 53 13.54 10.08 24.72
N ILE A 54 12.34 9.84 24.22
CA ILE A 54 11.81 10.29 22.94
C ILE A 54 10.74 11.34 23.27
N ILE A 55 11.09 12.59 23.05
CA ILE A 55 10.29 13.75 23.45
C ILE A 55 9.41 14.15 22.27
N TYR A 56 8.10 14.26 22.50
CA TYR A 56 7.16 14.76 21.51
C TYR A 56 6.66 16.14 21.95
N PHE A 57 7.05 17.18 21.22
CA PHE A 57 6.69 18.56 21.53
C PHE A 57 5.46 18.99 20.76
N MET A 58 4.46 19.48 21.48
CA MET A 58 3.23 20.03 20.90
C MET A 58 2.97 21.45 21.39
N VAL A 59 2.53 22.32 20.48
CA VAL A 59 1.86 23.56 20.88
C VAL A 59 0.47 23.17 21.36
N THR A 60 0.23 23.25 22.68
CA THR A 60 -0.96 22.65 23.31
C THR A 60 -2.28 23.12 22.67
N ASP A 61 -2.41 24.43 22.43
CA ASP A 61 -3.57 25.07 21.76
C ASP A 61 -3.82 24.57 20.33
N ARG A 62 -2.83 23.94 19.69
CA ARG A 62 -2.87 23.56 18.27
C ARG A 62 -2.96 22.06 18.02
N PHE A 63 -2.80 21.25 19.07
CA PHE A 63 -2.73 19.80 18.93
C PHE A 63 -4.11 19.17 18.74
N LYS A 64 -5.03 19.37 19.70
CA LYS A 64 -6.39 18.84 19.62
C LYS A 64 -7.34 19.58 20.56
N ASP A 65 -8.44 20.08 20.03
CA ASP A 65 -9.60 20.52 20.83
C ASP A 65 -10.37 19.28 21.34
N GLY A 66 -10.38 19.12 22.67
CA GLY A 66 -11.10 18.06 23.37
C GLY A 66 -12.32 18.54 24.16
N ASP A 67 -12.36 19.81 24.56
CA ASP A 67 -13.48 20.46 25.23
C ASP A 67 -13.69 21.90 24.76
N SER A 68 -14.45 22.04 23.67
CA SER A 68 -14.91 23.33 23.13
C SER A 68 -15.51 24.33 24.13
N SER A 69 -15.94 23.91 25.33
CA SER A 69 -16.49 24.80 26.35
C SER A 69 -15.43 25.71 27.00
N ASN A 70 -14.16 25.31 26.95
CA ASN A 70 -13.03 26.09 27.48
C ASN A 70 -12.33 26.96 26.41
N ASN A 71 -12.75 26.91 25.13
CA ASN A 71 -12.07 27.60 24.02
C ASN A 71 -12.04 29.13 24.16
N ASN A 72 -12.98 29.74 24.88
CA ASN A 72 -12.99 31.19 25.06
C ASN A 72 -13.50 31.58 26.46
N PRO A 73 -12.74 31.25 27.53
CA PRO A 73 -13.20 31.45 28.89
C PRO A 73 -13.13 32.93 29.32
N TYR A 74 -12.50 33.77 28.49
CA TYR A 74 -12.30 35.20 28.72
C TYR A 74 -13.21 36.09 27.87
N ASN A 75 -14.09 35.50 27.04
CA ASN A 75 -15.02 36.20 26.15
C ASN A 75 -14.35 37.21 25.22
N MET A 76 -13.22 36.83 24.61
CA MET A 76 -12.50 37.66 23.65
C MET A 76 -13.07 37.52 22.23
N PRO A 77 -12.95 38.54 21.37
CA PRO A 77 -13.50 38.54 20.01
C PRO A 77 -12.62 37.77 19.02
N TYR A 78 -12.32 36.50 19.31
CA TYR A 78 -11.44 35.67 18.45
C TYR A 78 -12.01 35.46 17.05
N LYS A 79 -13.34 35.29 16.94
CA LYS A 79 -14.01 35.06 15.64
C LYS A 79 -13.96 36.28 14.72
N GLU A 80 -13.83 37.47 15.30
CA GLU A 80 -13.76 38.73 14.58
C GLU A 80 -12.32 39.15 14.25
N ALA A 81 -11.30 38.43 14.77
CA ALA A 81 -9.89 38.73 14.54
C ALA A 81 -9.53 38.62 13.04
N ARG A 82 -8.74 39.56 12.55
CA ARG A 82 -8.22 39.54 11.17
C ARG A 82 -7.16 38.46 10.98
N ASN A 83 -6.35 38.22 12.01
CA ASN A 83 -5.39 37.12 12.05
C ASN A 83 -5.95 36.00 12.93
N GLN A 84 -6.66 35.05 12.31
CA GLN A 84 -7.22 33.90 13.04
C GLN A 84 -6.12 33.01 13.65
N MET A 85 -4.97 32.87 12.98
CA MET A 85 -3.82 32.11 13.50
C MET A 85 -3.13 32.78 14.69
N GLY A 86 -3.38 34.08 14.90
CA GLY A 86 -2.96 34.82 16.09
C GLY A 86 -3.87 34.60 17.31
N THR A 87 -4.95 33.82 17.19
CA THR A 87 -5.89 33.56 18.29
C THR A 87 -5.70 32.16 18.89
N TYR A 88 -6.42 31.90 19.99
CA TYR A 88 -6.56 30.56 20.54
C TYR A 88 -7.49 29.72 19.65
N LEU A 89 -7.07 28.50 19.33
CA LEU A 89 -7.78 27.60 18.43
C LEU A 89 -8.36 26.36 19.13
N GLY A 90 -8.23 26.26 20.45
CA GLY A 90 -9.04 25.37 21.30
C GLY A 90 -8.33 24.11 21.78
N GLY A 91 -7.04 23.95 21.52
CA GLY A 91 -6.30 22.78 22.00
C GLY A 91 -6.11 22.78 23.53
N ASP A 92 -6.37 21.64 24.16
CA ASP A 92 -6.49 21.55 25.62
C ASP A 92 -6.04 20.18 26.20
N PHE A 93 -6.04 20.06 27.53
CA PHE A 93 -5.66 18.81 28.21
C PHE A 93 -6.57 17.65 27.85
N ARG A 94 -7.87 17.90 27.63
CA ARG A 94 -8.82 16.85 27.22
C ARG A 94 -8.44 16.30 25.84
N GLY A 95 -8.02 17.16 24.92
CA GLY A 95 -7.54 16.79 23.60
C GLY A 95 -6.30 15.92 23.65
N ILE A 96 -5.33 16.26 24.51
CA ILE A 96 -4.14 15.42 24.74
C ILE A 96 -4.56 14.06 25.32
N ILE A 97 -5.41 14.05 26.36
CA ILE A 97 -5.93 12.81 26.97
C ILE A 97 -6.56 11.90 25.90
N ASN A 98 -7.36 12.47 25.00
CA ASN A 98 -8.04 11.73 23.93
C ASN A 98 -7.08 11.13 22.89
N LYS A 99 -5.81 11.55 22.88
CA LYS A 99 -4.80 11.16 21.88
C LYS A 99 -3.55 10.51 22.49
N LEU A 100 -3.56 10.21 23.79
CA LEU A 100 -2.48 9.45 24.45
C LEU A 100 -2.27 8.07 23.82
N ASP A 101 -3.33 7.40 23.36
CA ASP A 101 -3.21 6.11 22.68
C ASP A 101 -2.42 6.23 21.37
N TYR A 102 -2.61 7.31 20.62
CA TYR A 102 -1.83 7.59 19.41
C TYR A 102 -0.34 7.77 19.74
N LEU A 103 -0.02 8.61 20.73
CA LEU A 103 1.37 8.85 21.15
C LEU A 103 2.05 7.58 21.69
N LYS A 104 1.30 6.74 22.41
CA LYS A 104 1.75 5.44 22.89
C LYS A 104 2.02 4.47 21.73
N GLN A 105 1.14 4.41 20.74
CA GLN A 105 1.33 3.57 19.54
C GLN A 105 2.52 4.05 18.70
N LEU A 106 2.72 5.36 18.62
CA LEU A 106 3.89 5.94 17.98
C LEU A 106 5.19 5.57 18.71
N GLY A 107 5.13 5.36 20.02
CA GLY A 107 6.26 4.91 20.85
C GLY A 107 6.95 6.03 21.63
N ILE A 108 6.26 7.16 21.80
CA ILE A 108 6.73 8.32 22.57
C ILE A 108 6.87 7.98 24.05
N THR A 109 7.88 8.56 24.72
CA THR A 109 8.14 8.32 26.15
C THR A 109 7.97 9.56 27.01
N SER A 110 8.00 10.75 26.40
CA SER A 110 7.75 12.02 27.06
C SER A 110 6.99 12.97 26.14
N ILE A 111 6.03 13.71 26.68
CA ILE A 111 5.37 14.80 25.96
C ILE A 111 5.77 16.13 26.56
N TRP A 112 6.22 17.06 25.71
CA TRP A 112 6.49 18.44 26.06
C TRP A 112 5.28 19.29 25.65
N ILE A 113 4.65 19.92 26.64
CA ILE A 113 3.54 20.85 26.45
C ILE A 113 4.00 22.28 26.77
N THR A 114 3.45 23.25 26.04
CA THR A 114 3.68 24.69 26.23
C THR A 114 3.33 25.15 27.65
N PRO A 115 3.73 26.37 28.08
CA PRO A 115 3.51 26.78 29.46
C PRO A 115 2.03 26.77 29.86
N ILE A 116 1.76 26.21 31.04
CA ILE A 116 0.40 25.97 31.53
C ILE A 116 -0.18 27.13 32.34
N VAL A 117 0.66 28.10 32.72
CA VAL A 117 0.28 29.20 33.61
C VAL A 117 -0.61 30.22 32.91
N GLN A 118 -1.38 30.97 33.69
CA GLN A 118 -2.27 32.01 33.18
C GLN A 118 -1.47 33.04 32.39
N ASN A 119 -1.92 33.30 31.17
CA ASN A 119 -1.32 34.24 30.25
C ASN A 119 -2.12 35.55 30.17
N VAL A 120 -1.50 36.60 29.64
CA VAL A 120 -2.21 37.83 29.27
C VAL A 120 -3.30 37.51 28.24
N VAL A 121 -4.48 38.07 28.45
CA VAL A 121 -5.68 37.71 27.67
C VAL A 121 -6.03 38.72 26.58
N HIS A 122 -5.41 39.90 26.62
CA HIS A 122 -5.65 40.98 25.66
C HIS A 122 -4.87 40.77 24.37
N ASP A 123 -5.36 41.41 23.31
CA ASP A 123 -4.67 41.53 22.04
C ASP A 123 -3.44 42.45 22.13
N VAL A 124 -2.27 41.92 21.73
CA VAL A 124 -1.00 42.66 21.64
C VAL A 124 -0.61 43.01 20.20
N GLY A 125 -1.42 42.61 19.23
CA GLY A 125 -1.25 42.92 17.82
C GLY A 125 -1.40 44.41 17.50
N ASN A 126 -0.93 44.77 16.30
CA ASN A 126 -1.00 46.13 15.77
C ASN A 126 -1.87 46.18 14.49
N GLU A 127 -2.12 47.38 13.97
CA GLU A 127 -2.98 47.56 12.79
C GLU A 127 -2.51 46.78 11.55
N LYS A 128 -1.20 46.58 11.39
CA LYS A 128 -0.61 45.88 10.24
C LYS A 128 -0.71 44.36 10.40
N ASP A 129 -0.43 43.86 11.60
CA ASP A 129 -0.24 42.44 11.88
C ASP A 129 -1.55 41.70 12.23
N GLY A 130 -2.61 42.45 12.53
CA GLY A 130 -3.86 41.86 13.03
C GLY A 130 -3.76 41.54 14.52
N GLU A 131 -4.87 41.07 15.08
CA GLU A 131 -4.95 40.71 16.49
C GLU A 131 -4.07 39.48 16.80
N TYR A 132 -3.34 39.52 17.92
CA TYR A 132 -2.46 38.44 18.34
C TYR A 132 -2.54 38.25 19.86
N TYR A 133 -2.72 37.00 20.28
CA TYR A 133 -2.94 36.60 21.67
C TYR A 133 -1.92 35.56 22.12
N ALA A 134 -1.81 35.40 23.44
CA ALA A 134 -0.82 34.54 24.10
C ALA A 134 -1.12 33.02 24.02
N TYR A 135 -1.66 32.52 22.90
CA TYR A 135 -2.03 31.10 22.76
C TYR A 135 -0.85 30.13 22.96
N HIS A 136 0.36 30.62 22.67
CA HIS A 136 1.61 29.88 22.81
C HIS A 136 2.08 29.71 24.27
N GLY A 137 1.53 30.49 25.21
CA GLY A 137 1.75 30.32 26.66
C GLY A 137 2.93 31.09 27.29
N TYR A 138 3.75 31.79 26.51
CA TYR A 138 4.99 32.45 27.00
C TYR A 138 4.78 33.86 27.59
N TRP A 139 3.56 34.39 27.64
CA TRP A 139 3.26 35.73 28.16
C TRP A 139 2.47 35.67 29.47
N ALA A 140 3.09 35.08 30.49
CA ALA A 140 2.47 34.84 31.79
C ALA A 140 1.97 36.15 32.46
N SER A 141 0.75 36.12 32.97
CA SER A 141 0.17 37.19 33.80
C SER A 141 -0.01 36.76 35.26
N ASP A 142 -0.04 35.46 35.54
CA ASP A 142 -0.07 34.91 36.90
C ASP A 142 0.56 33.51 36.91
N PHE A 143 1.73 33.39 37.55
CA PHE A 143 2.50 32.15 37.61
C PHE A 143 1.91 31.09 38.55
N GLU A 144 0.95 31.46 39.41
CA GLU A 144 0.33 30.55 40.38
C GLU A 144 -0.99 29.94 39.87
N LYS A 145 -1.53 30.47 38.78
CA LYS A 145 -2.82 30.02 38.22
C LYS A 145 -2.64 29.26 36.93
N LEU A 146 -3.42 28.19 36.77
CA LEU A 146 -3.57 27.47 35.50
C LEU A 146 -4.32 28.35 34.48
N ASN A 147 -3.88 28.36 33.22
CA ASN A 147 -4.62 28.99 32.13
C ASN A 147 -5.94 28.24 31.89
N LYS A 148 -7.07 28.95 32.07
CA LYS A 148 -8.41 28.38 31.93
C LYS A 148 -8.74 27.83 30.55
N HIS A 149 -8.00 28.25 29.52
CA HIS A 149 -8.18 27.73 28.17
C HIS A 149 -7.69 26.28 28.04
N LEU A 150 -6.72 25.85 28.84
CA LEU A 150 -6.17 24.49 28.76
C LEU A 150 -7.01 23.45 29.51
N GLY A 151 -7.91 23.92 30.39
CA GLY A 151 -8.76 23.08 31.24
C GLY A 151 -8.62 23.40 32.73
N THR A 152 -8.95 22.41 33.56
CA THR A 152 -8.92 22.49 35.03
C THR A 152 -7.72 21.73 35.64
N LEU A 153 -7.44 21.97 36.92
CA LEU A 153 -6.39 21.23 37.63
C LEU A 153 -6.71 19.72 37.73
N ASP A 154 -7.99 19.37 37.88
CA ASP A 154 -8.43 17.97 37.91
C ASP A 154 -8.18 17.28 36.57
N GLU A 155 -8.39 17.97 35.45
CA GLU A 155 -8.07 17.46 34.11
C GLU A 155 -6.56 17.35 33.88
N PHE A 156 -5.77 18.27 34.44
CA PHE A 156 -4.32 18.15 34.40
C PHE A 156 -3.83 16.94 35.21
N HIS A 157 -4.42 16.68 36.38
CA HIS A 157 -4.16 15.46 37.15
C HIS A 157 -4.58 14.20 36.38
N GLU A 158 -5.73 14.23 35.70
CA GLU A 158 -6.16 13.13 34.82
C GLU A 158 -5.15 12.88 33.70
N LEU A 159 -4.66 13.94 33.03
CA LEU A 159 -3.64 13.85 31.99
C LEU A 159 -2.36 13.20 32.54
N ILE A 160 -1.86 13.67 33.69
CA ILE A 160 -0.66 13.12 34.33
C ILE A 160 -0.82 11.63 34.65
N ASP A 161 -1.96 11.25 35.24
CA ASP A 161 -2.20 9.85 35.61
C ASP A 161 -2.35 8.95 34.37
N LYS A 162 -3.06 9.40 33.33
CA LYS A 162 -3.23 8.62 32.10
C LYS A 162 -1.94 8.53 31.28
N ALA A 163 -1.15 9.60 31.23
CA ALA A 163 0.17 9.58 30.61
C ALA A 163 1.09 8.58 31.34
N ALA A 164 1.10 8.60 32.67
CA ALA A 164 1.86 7.63 33.46
C ALA A 164 1.41 6.18 33.19
N GLU A 165 0.10 5.91 33.06
CA GLU A 165 -0.44 4.59 32.66
C GLU A 165 0.01 4.17 31.24
N ALA A 166 0.26 5.13 30.35
CA ALA A 166 0.83 4.92 29.03
C ALA A 166 2.38 4.80 29.03
N ASN A 167 3.04 4.93 30.19
CA ASN A 167 4.50 5.10 30.33
C ASN A 167 5.04 6.34 29.60
N ILE A 168 4.26 7.41 29.58
CA ILE A 168 4.60 8.72 29.02
C ILE A 168 4.78 9.71 30.17
N LYS A 169 5.92 10.40 30.20
CA LYS A 169 6.20 11.44 31.21
C LYS A 169 5.73 12.81 30.70
N ILE A 170 5.25 13.65 31.62
CA ILE A 170 4.85 15.02 31.30
C ILE A 170 6.03 15.97 31.52
N MET A 171 6.41 16.68 30.47
CA MET A 171 7.36 17.79 30.48
C MET A 171 6.59 19.10 30.25
N VAL A 172 6.72 20.05 31.17
CA VAL A 172 6.05 21.36 31.07
C VAL A 172 7.07 22.44 30.72
N ASP A 173 6.71 23.32 29.82
CA ASP A 173 7.51 24.51 29.52
C ASP A 173 7.37 25.58 30.61
N VAL A 174 8.48 26.22 31.00
CA VAL A 174 8.50 27.26 32.03
C VAL A 174 9.40 28.43 31.63
N VAL A 175 8.94 29.64 31.96
CA VAL A 175 9.64 30.90 31.73
C VAL A 175 10.08 31.48 33.08
N LEU A 176 11.36 31.83 33.20
CA LEU A 176 11.90 32.57 34.35
C LEU A 176 12.31 33.99 33.97
N ASN A 177 12.54 34.28 32.69
CA ASN A 177 13.11 35.54 32.24
C ASN A 177 12.13 36.72 32.32
N HIS A 178 10.89 36.51 31.89
CA HIS A 178 9.95 37.61 31.64
C HIS A 178 8.50 37.27 32.01
N ALA A 179 7.68 38.31 32.15
CA ALA A 179 6.22 38.21 32.20
C ALA A 179 5.60 38.64 30.85
N GLY A 180 4.28 38.56 30.73
CA GLY A 180 3.55 39.03 29.56
C GLY A 180 3.47 40.55 29.44
N TYR A 181 3.17 41.03 28.23
CA TYR A 181 3.03 42.46 27.94
C TYR A 181 2.02 43.16 28.86
N GLY A 182 2.35 44.39 29.28
CA GLY A 182 1.50 45.22 30.13
C GLY A 182 1.53 44.90 31.63
N MET A 183 2.22 43.83 32.06
CA MET A 183 2.36 43.48 33.48
C MET A 183 3.27 44.44 34.27
N ASP A 184 4.15 45.16 33.60
CA ASP A 184 5.03 46.20 34.17
C ASP A 184 4.35 47.57 34.29
N GLY A 185 3.13 47.72 33.79
CA GLY A 185 2.40 49.00 33.75
C GLY A 185 2.93 50.01 32.73
N GLN A 186 3.90 49.65 31.87
CA GLN A 186 4.48 50.58 30.90
C GLN A 186 3.65 50.67 29.61
N MET A 187 2.88 49.63 29.28
CA MET A 187 2.04 49.60 28.09
C MET A 187 0.71 50.34 28.37
N ASN A 188 0.58 51.58 27.87
CA ASN A 188 -0.58 52.42 28.18
C ASN A 188 -1.66 52.33 27.10
N VAL A 189 -2.34 51.17 27.00
CA VAL A 189 -3.52 50.99 26.15
C VAL A 189 -4.79 51.11 27.00
N ASN A 190 -5.15 52.35 27.32
CA ASN A 190 -6.45 52.64 27.92
C ASN A 190 -7.58 52.01 27.06
N ASN A 191 -8.43 51.19 27.68
CA ASN A 191 -9.66 50.60 27.12
C ASN A 191 -9.54 49.35 26.22
N LYS A 192 -8.42 48.62 26.15
CA LYS A 192 -8.43 47.27 25.54
C LYS A 192 -9.06 46.25 26.49
N GLN A 193 -10.00 45.43 26.00
CA GLN A 193 -10.63 44.36 26.78
C GLN A 193 -9.56 43.36 27.26
N GLY A 194 -9.59 43.00 28.54
CA GLY A 194 -8.66 42.03 29.11
C GLY A 194 -7.25 42.56 29.42
N PHE A 195 -7.04 43.87 29.33
CA PHE A 195 -5.76 44.46 29.72
C PHE A 195 -5.52 44.29 31.22
N PRO A 196 -4.27 44.02 31.68
CA PRO A 196 -3.99 43.79 33.09
C PRO A 196 -4.45 44.93 34.00
N THR A 197 -5.10 44.57 35.09
CA THR A 197 -5.52 45.50 36.13
C THR A 197 -4.33 45.90 37.01
N VAL A 198 -4.46 47.04 37.69
CA VAL A 198 -3.46 47.49 38.69
C VAL A 198 -3.25 46.44 39.78
N ASP A 199 -4.29 45.69 40.16
CA ASP A 199 -4.16 44.64 41.17
C ASP A 199 -3.41 43.41 40.65
N GLU A 200 -3.54 43.06 39.37
CA GLU A 200 -2.75 42.00 38.73
C GLU A 200 -1.27 42.41 38.57
N GLN A 201 -1.01 43.68 38.25
CA GLN A 201 0.35 44.22 38.15
C GLN A 201 1.09 44.26 39.50
N LYS A 202 0.37 44.48 40.62
CA LYS A 202 0.97 44.51 41.97
C LYS A 202 1.69 43.23 42.36
N ALA A 203 1.31 42.08 41.80
CA ALA A 203 1.99 40.81 42.06
C ALA A 203 3.47 40.83 41.65
N PHE A 204 3.86 41.74 40.75
CA PHE A 204 5.21 41.88 40.20
C PHE A 204 5.90 43.19 40.61
N GLU A 205 5.33 43.94 41.57
CA GLU A 205 5.83 45.26 41.97
C GLU A 205 7.30 45.18 42.40
N GLY A 206 8.15 45.96 41.72
CA GLY A 206 9.58 46.04 42.00
C GLY A 206 10.41 44.84 41.48
N MET A 207 9.81 43.87 40.81
CA MET A 207 10.52 42.70 40.25
C MET A 207 11.14 42.97 38.87
N PHE A 208 10.50 43.81 38.06
CA PHE A 208 10.95 44.11 36.71
C PHE A 208 12.11 45.11 36.65
N ARG A 209 12.87 45.01 35.57
CA ARG A 209 13.85 46.01 35.15
C ARG A 209 13.15 47.19 34.49
N THR A 210 13.63 48.39 34.75
CA THR A 210 13.03 49.63 34.19
C THR A 210 13.80 50.20 33.00
N GLU A 211 15.05 49.80 32.82
CA GLU A 211 15.94 50.24 31.73
C GLU A 211 16.88 49.09 31.34
N ASP A 212 17.12 48.90 30.05
CA ASP A 212 18.07 47.90 29.55
C ASP A 212 19.51 48.29 29.93
N LEU A 213 20.23 47.37 30.56
CA LEU A 213 21.62 47.58 31.01
C LEU A 213 22.66 46.96 30.05
N GLY A 214 22.20 46.29 28.99
CA GLY A 214 23.01 45.65 27.97
C GLY A 214 23.36 44.18 28.27
N GLY A 215 23.79 43.46 27.22
CA GLY A 215 24.02 42.01 27.27
C GLY A 215 22.71 41.19 27.31
N ASP A 216 22.81 39.87 27.19
CA ASP A 216 21.62 39.01 27.07
C ASP A 216 20.77 38.95 28.36
N VAL A 217 21.41 39.05 29.54
CA VAL A 217 20.75 38.87 30.85
C VAL A 217 20.02 40.12 31.35
N GLN A 218 20.45 41.31 30.94
CA GLN A 218 19.93 42.56 31.51
C GLN A 218 19.26 43.45 30.45
N THR A 219 18.74 42.82 29.40
CA THR A 219 18.06 43.47 28.29
C THR A 219 16.73 42.77 28.04
N SER A 220 15.67 43.55 27.88
CA SER A 220 14.34 43.03 27.54
C SER A 220 14.36 42.19 26.26
N LEU A 221 13.82 40.98 26.34
CA LEU A 221 13.64 40.11 25.19
C LEU A 221 12.33 40.47 24.48
N ALA A 222 12.41 40.88 23.22
CA ALA A 222 11.26 41.26 22.40
C ALA A 222 10.35 42.36 23.02
N GLY A 223 10.88 43.18 23.95
CA GLY A 223 10.10 44.20 24.65
C GLY A 223 9.17 43.66 25.75
N LEU A 224 9.35 42.40 26.17
CA LEU A 224 8.64 41.81 27.30
C LEU A 224 9.21 42.31 28.64
N PRO A 225 8.38 42.44 29.70
CA PRO A 225 8.85 42.79 31.04
C PRO A 225 9.94 41.85 31.57
N ASP A 226 11.17 42.33 31.62
CA ASP A 226 12.35 41.60 32.07
C ASP A 226 12.43 41.52 33.61
N PHE A 227 12.52 40.32 34.16
CA PHE A 227 12.74 40.14 35.60
C PHE A 227 14.20 40.36 35.96
N LYS A 228 14.45 41.04 37.09
CA LYS A 228 15.80 41.15 37.67
C LYS A 228 16.21 39.86 38.37
N THR A 229 16.39 38.80 37.61
CA THR A 229 16.74 37.45 38.09
C THR A 229 18.03 37.43 38.91
N GLU A 230 18.92 38.41 38.72
CA GLU A 230 20.13 38.58 39.52
C GLU A 230 19.84 39.00 40.99
N ASP A 231 18.70 39.63 41.26
CA ASP A 231 18.24 39.94 42.62
C ASP A 231 17.69 38.69 43.29
N HIS A 232 18.32 38.27 44.38
CA HIS A 232 17.91 37.08 45.13
C HIS A 232 16.43 37.09 45.55
N THR A 233 15.83 38.25 45.83
CA THR A 233 14.40 38.30 46.23
C THR A 233 13.49 37.94 45.06
N VAL A 234 13.83 38.44 43.87
CA VAL A 234 13.11 38.14 42.62
C VAL A 234 13.34 36.69 42.23
N ARG A 235 14.60 36.23 42.25
CA ARG A 235 14.98 34.83 42.00
C ARG A 235 14.22 33.86 42.89
N ASP A 236 14.26 34.06 44.21
CA ASP A 236 13.63 33.16 45.17
C ASP A 236 12.11 33.08 44.94
N GLN A 237 11.48 34.20 44.57
CA GLN A 237 10.05 34.24 44.27
C GLN A 237 9.71 33.52 42.95
N LEU A 238 10.48 33.72 41.88
CA LEU A 238 10.29 33.04 40.59
C LEU A 238 10.49 31.52 40.74
N VAL A 239 11.57 31.10 41.41
CA VAL A 239 11.86 29.69 41.71
C VAL A 239 10.76 29.09 42.57
N LYS A 240 10.25 29.82 43.57
CA LYS A 240 9.14 29.36 44.41
C LYS A 240 7.87 29.14 43.59
N TRP A 241 7.49 30.06 42.69
CA TRP A 241 6.33 29.88 41.82
C TRP A 241 6.46 28.63 40.95
N GLN A 242 7.59 28.46 40.27
CA GLN A 242 7.80 27.35 39.34
C GLN A 242 7.93 26.00 40.06
N THR A 243 8.56 25.96 41.23
CA THR A 243 8.70 24.71 42.01
C THR A 243 7.42 24.31 42.75
N ALA A 244 6.49 25.25 43.00
CA ALA A 244 5.19 24.93 43.61
C ALA A 244 4.34 24.04 42.70
N TRP A 245 4.52 24.11 41.38
CA TRP A 245 3.78 23.28 40.43
C TRP A 245 4.08 21.78 40.56
N LEU A 246 5.23 21.37 41.10
CA LEU A 246 5.47 19.95 41.43
C LEU A 246 4.55 19.45 42.56
N ASP A 247 4.18 20.31 43.50
CA ASP A 247 3.25 19.96 44.55
C ASP A 247 1.80 20.07 44.05
N GLN A 248 1.49 21.10 43.26
CA GLN A 248 0.14 21.31 42.71
C GLN A 248 -0.24 20.25 41.69
N SER A 249 0.70 19.76 40.88
CA SER A 249 0.47 18.73 39.87
C SER A 249 0.50 17.30 40.43
N LYS A 250 0.91 17.13 41.69
CA LYS A 250 1.00 15.80 42.30
C LYS A 250 -0.39 15.20 42.50
N THR A 251 -0.65 14.11 41.79
CA THR A 251 -1.92 13.38 41.84
C THR A 251 -2.02 12.52 43.10
N ALA A 252 -3.21 12.01 43.39
CA ALA A 252 -3.42 11.04 44.48
C ALA A 252 -2.63 9.73 44.29
N LYS A 253 -2.24 9.39 43.05
CA LYS A 253 -1.38 8.24 42.73
C LYS A 253 0.11 8.52 42.93
N GLY A 254 0.48 9.76 43.26
CA GLY A 254 1.85 10.20 43.45
C GLY A 254 2.58 10.57 42.15
N ASN A 255 1.89 10.54 41.01
CA ASN A 255 2.42 11.03 39.74
C ASN A 255 2.42 12.56 39.74
N SER A 256 3.31 13.17 38.96
CA SER A 256 3.50 14.62 38.90
C SER A 256 4.15 14.97 37.55
N ILE A 257 4.29 16.26 37.26
CA ILE A 257 5.23 16.73 36.23
C ILE A 257 6.61 16.09 36.49
N ALA A 258 7.21 15.52 35.44
CA ALA A 258 8.47 14.79 35.55
C ALA A 258 9.67 15.67 35.19
N TYR A 259 9.49 16.57 34.20
CA TYR A 259 10.56 17.38 33.63
C TYR A 259 10.08 18.81 33.36
N TYR A 260 11.02 19.73 33.23
CA TYR A 260 10.75 21.03 32.62
C TYR A 260 11.58 21.26 31.36
N ARG A 261 10.93 21.83 30.34
CA ARG A 261 11.64 22.61 29.32
C ARG A 261 11.74 24.03 29.86
N VAL A 262 12.94 24.60 29.91
CA VAL A 262 13.16 25.95 30.40
C VAL A 262 13.47 26.89 29.24
N ASP A 263 12.64 27.92 29.11
CA ASP A 263 12.72 28.93 28.06
C ASP A 263 13.90 29.90 28.26
N THR A 264 14.45 30.42 27.15
CA THR A 264 15.32 31.61 27.11
C THR A 264 16.52 31.57 28.08
N VAL A 265 17.21 30.43 28.14
CA VAL A 265 18.28 30.13 29.11
C VAL A 265 19.36 31.22 29.19
N LYS A 266 19.82 31.73 28.03
CA LYS A 266 20.89 32.73 27.97
C LYS A 266 20.52 34.09 28.57
N HIS A 267 19.22 34.36 28.76
CA HIS A 267 18.70 35.61 29.32
C HIS A 267 18.61 35.57 30.86
N VAL A 268 18.87 34.42 31.49
CA VAL A 268 18.87 34.28 32.94
C VAL A 268 20.25 33.83 33.40
N GLU A 269 20.76 34.44 34.47
CA GLU A 269 22.13 34.19 34.90
C GLU A 269 22.32 32.80 35.56
N PRO A 270 23.52 32.18 35.47
CA PRO A 270 23.77 30.83 35.99
C PRO A 270 23.36 30.58 37.45
N THR A 271 23.41 31.61 38.30
CA THR A 271 23.03 31.49 39.72
C THR A 271 21.56 31.15 39.88
N THR A 272 20.67 31.73 39.07
CA THR A 272 19.24 31.44 39.08
C THR A 272 18.97 30.02 38.61
N TRP A 273 19.60 29.57 37.51
CA TRP A 273 19.43 28.20 37.02
C TRP A 273 19.91 27.15 38.03
N GLN A 274 21.07 27.37 38.66
CA GLN A 274 21.56 26.47 39.71
C GLN A 274 20.61 26.46 40.91
N HIS A 275 20.09 27.62 41.33
CA HIS A 275 19.13 27.68 42.43
C HIS A 275 17.83 26.93 42.08
N PHE A 276 17.30 27.12 40.88
CA PHE A 276 16.10 26.45 40.41
C PHE A 276 16.27 24.92 40.39
N LYS A 277 17.34 24.42 39.77
CA LYS A 277 17.66 22.99 39.73
C LYS A 277 17.83 22.38 41.12
N ASN A 278 18.46 23.10 42.05
CA ASN A 278 18.61 22.65 43.44
C ASN A 278 17.26 22.47 44.14
N GLU A 279 16.33 23.42 44.01
CA GLU A 279 15.03 23.35 44.68
C GLU A 279 14.13 22.27 44.05
N LEU A 280 14.23 22.05 42.73
CA LEU A 280 13.58 20.93 42.06
C LEU A 280 14.15 19.58 42.52
N ALA A 281 15.47 19.42 42.52
CA ALA A 281 16.13 18.18 42.94
C ALA A 281 15.89 17.85 44.43
N ALA A 282 15.70 18.87 45.27
CA ALA A 282 15.32 18.67 46.67
C ALA A 282 13.90 18.11 46.83
N LYS A 283 12.98 18.40 45.89
CA LYS A 283 11.62 17.85 45.86
C LYS A 283 11.58 16.48 45.18
N ASP A 284 12.28 16.34 44.07
CA ASP A 284 12.45 15.10 43.32
C ASP A 284 13.88 15.00 42.74
N PRO A 285 14.75 14.12 43.27
CA PRO A 285 16.12 13.97 42.78
C PRO A 285 16.20 13.43 41.34
N LYS A 286 15.11 12.87 40.80
CA LYS A 286 15.00 12.43 39.41
C LYS A 286 14.59 13.56 38.46
N PHE A 287 14.19 14.73 38.94
CA PHE A 287 13.75 15.83 38.08
C PHE A 287 14.87 16.31 37.16
N ARG A 288 14.55 16.52 35.88
CA ARG A 288 15.50 16.93 34.83
C ARG A 288 14.99 18.15 34.10
N LEU A 289 15.94 18.93 33.58
CA LEU A 289 15.71 20.14 32.81
C LEU A 289 16.28 19.97 31.40
N ILE A 290 15.49 20.35 30.41
CA ILE A 290 15.99 20.63 29.05
C ILE A 290 15.86 22.14 28.78
N GLY A 291 16.95 22.78 28.40
CA GLY A 291 17.00 24.23 28.24
C GLY A 291 17.03 24.69 26.80
N GLU A 292 16.34 25.78 26.51
CA GLU A 292 16.50 26.52 25.27
C GLU A 292 17.56 27.61 25.45
N GLU A 293 18.80 27.28 25.11
CA GLU A 293 19.84 28.28 24.89
C GLU A 293 19.95 28.49 23.38
N PHE A 294 19.39 29.60 22.88
CA PHE A 294 19.31 29.88 21.44
C PHE A 294 20.70 30.17 20.87
N SER A 295 21.39 29.08 20.53
CA SER A 295 22.66 28.92 19.79
C SER A 295 23.35 27.60 20.16
N ALA A 296 22.83 26.88 21.16
CA ALA A 296 23.40 25.66 21.71
C ALA A 296 23.63 24.61 20.62
N LYS A 297 24.89 24.16 20.57
CA LYS A 297 25.35 23.03 19.78
C LYS A 297 26.66 22.52 20.33
N TYR A 298 27.01 21.28 20.01
CA TYR A 298 28.21 20.65 20.55
C TYR A 298 29.52 21.41 20.19
N GLN A 299 29.55 22.15 19.07
CA GLN A 299 30.71 22.98 18.71
C GLN A 299 30.88 24.24 19.59
N GLN A 300 29.84 24.63 20.32
CA GLN A 300 29.78 25.83 21.14
C GLN A 300 29.26 25.48 22.53
N PRO A 301 30.04 24.74 23.34
CA PRO A 301 29.62 24.37 24.68
C PRO A 301 29.38 25.61 25.53
N THR A 302 28.24 25.63 26.22
CA THR A 302 27.86 26.75 27.09
C THR A 302 28.10 26.42 28.54
N VAL A 303 28.12 27.45 29.39
CA VAL A 303 28.27 27.28 30.84
C VAL A 303 27.04 26.64 31.50
N TYR A 304 25.91 26.57 30.77
CA TYR A 304 24.61 26.17 31.33
C TYR A 304 24.40 24.66 31.33
N LEU A 305 24.96 23.94 30.35
CA LEU A 305 24.93 22.48 30.33
C LEU A 305 25.83 21.95 31.45
N SER A 306 25.31 21.06 32.29
CA SER A 306 25.97 20.48 33.46
C SER A 306 26.04 21.38 34.71
N GLN A 307 26.94 21.03 35.66
CA GLN A 307 27.25 21.76 36.90
C GLN A 307 26.07 21.94 37.87
N GLY A 308 25.12 21.00 37.81
CA GLY A 308 23.90 21.06 38.62
C GLY A 308 22.97 22.21 38.20
N MET A 309 23.04 22.66 36.94
CA MET A 309 22.15 23.66 36.34
C MET A 309 21.15 22.99 35.39
N ILE A 310 21.55 22.62 34.17
CA ILE A 310 20.66 22.05 33.16
C ILE A 310 21.23 20.72 32.63
N ASP A 311 20.38 19.69 32.49
CA ASP A 311 20.80 18.33 32.14
C ASP A 311 20.84 18.10 30.61
N SER A 312 20.08 18.89 29.84
CA SER A 312 20.01 18.82 28.38
C SER A 312 19.80 20.21 27.77
N LEU A 313 20.34 20.49 26.59
CA LEU A 313 20.01 21.71 25.82
C LEU A 313 19.42 21.33 24.46
N LEU A 314 18.50 22.15 23.93
CA LEU A 314 18.03 21.97 22.55
C LEU A 314 19.19 22.17 21.56
N ASP A 315 19.29 21.28 20.57
CA ASP A 315 20.40 21.24 19.62
C ASP A 315 20.10 22.00 18.33
N PHE A 316 20.36 23.30 18.35
CA PHE A 316 20.16 24.16 17.18
C PHE A 316 21.12 23.83 16.02
N GLY A 317 22.21 23.10 16.30
CA GLY A 317 23.16 22.65 15.28
C GLY A 317 22.72 21.37 14.54
N PHE A 318 21.74 20.61 15.05
CA PHE A 318 21.42 19.30 14.48
C PHE A 318 20.84 19.36 13.07
N LYS A 319 19.99 20.36 12.77
CA LYS A 319 19.47 20.60 11.42
C LYS A 319 20.56 20.84 10.38
N GLU A 320 21.69 21.46 10.78
CA GLU A 320 22.84 21.67 9.89
C GLU A 320 23.43 20.31 9.47
N ILE A 321 23.51 19.34 10.40
CA ILE A 321 23.98 17.98 10.13
C ILE A 321 23.00 17.22 9.21
N ALA A 322 21.70 17.33 9.47
CA ALA A 322 20.68 16.74 8.61
C ALA A 322 20.72 17.32 7.19
N GLN A 323 20.95 18.64 7.07
CA GLN A 323 21.10 19.32 5.78
C GLN A 323 22.31 18.78 5.00
N LEU A 324 23.46 18.52 5.66
CA LEU A 324 24.63 17.94 5.01
C LEU A 324 24.30 16.58 4.36
N VAL A 325 23.53 15.72 5.04
CA VAL A 325 23.11 14.44 4.47
C VAL A 325 22.20 14.63 3.26
N TYR A 326 21.21 15.52 3.35
CA TYR A 326 20.33 15.81 2.23
C TYR A 326 21.08 16.42 1.02
N ASP A 327 22.08 17.27 1.28
CA ASP A 327 22.94 17.86 0.25
C ASP A 327 23.92 16.85 -0.35
N GLY A 328 24.03 15.64 0.21
CA GLY A 328 24.93 14.57 -0.24
C GLY A 328 26.36 14.67 0.28
N ARG A 329 26.61 15.49 1.29
CA ARG A 329 27.88 15.63 2.04
C ARG A 329 27.89 14.67 3.24
N LEU A 330 27.79 13.38 2.93
CA LEU A 330 27.63 12.29 3.90
C LEU A 330 28.85 12.16 4.83
N GLU A 331 30.06 12.24 4.30
CA GLU A 331 31.29 12.08 5.09
C GLU A 331 31.44 13.17 6.14
N GLU A 332 31.14 14.42 5.77
CA GLU A 332 31.15 15.55 6.69
C GLU A 332 30.06 15.45 7.75
N ALA A 333 28.86 15.00 7.37
CA ALA A 333 27.80 14.74 8.33
C ALA A 333 28.20 13.68 9.37
N MET A 334 28.86 12.60 8.96
CA MET A 334 29.32 11.56 9.89
C MET A 334 30.44 12.06 10.83
N ASP A 335 31.36 12.90 10.34
CA ASP A 335 32.37 13.55 11.19
C ASP A 335 31.72 14.46 12.25
N HIS A 336 30.68 15.20 11.89
CA HIS A 336 29.89 15.99 12.84
C HIS A 336 29.16 15.10 13.87
N LEU A 337 28.53 14.00 13.43
CA LEU A 337 27.85 13.06 14.33
C LEU A 337 28.81 12.37 15.29
N GLN A 338 30.02 12.00 14.83
CA GLN A 338 31.04 11.41 15.67
C GLN A 338 31.49 12.39 16.77
N LYS A 339 31.87 13.62 16.39
CA LYS A 339 32.29 14.64 17.36
C LYS A 339 31.18 14.99 18.35
N ARG A 340 29.94 15.02 17.88
CA ARG A 340 28.76 15.19 18.74
C ARG A 340 28.60 14.00 19.69
N ASN A 341 28.75 12.77 19.21
CA ASN A 341 28.66 11.56 20.02
C ASN A 341 29.67 11.55 21.18
N ASP A 342 30.90 12.01 20.92
CA ASP A 342 31.99 12.12 21.89
C ASP A 342 31.77 13.24 22.91
N PHE A 343 31.05 14.31 22.51
CA PHE A 343 30.69 15.41 23.40
C PHE A 343 29.59 15.01 24.41
N LEU A 344 28.62 14.20 23.99
CA LEU A 344 27.47 13.85 24.82
C LEU A 344 27.80 12.77 25.85
N THR A 345 27.22 12.89 27.05
CA THR A 345 27.25 11.86 28.09
C THR A 345 25.83 11.52 28.55
N PRO A 346 25.60 10.42 29.29
CA PRO A 346 24.27 10.10 29.82
C PRO A 346 23.70 11.17 30.78
N VAL A 347 24.53 12.08 31.29
CA VAL A 347 24.13 13.16 32.21
C VAL A 347 24.18 14.56 31.57
N GLU A 348 24.84 14.69 30.42
CA GLU A 348 24.98 15.93 29.64
C GLU A 348 24.59 15.62 28.20
N THR A 349 23.30 15.83 27.90
CA THR A 349 22.73 15.46 26.61
C THR A 349 22.29 16.70 25.82
N LEU A 350 21.86 16.48 24.58
CA LEU A 350 21.22 17.48 23.75
C LEU A 350 19.91 16.92 23.20
N GLY A 351 18.91 17.79 23.06
CA GLY A 351 17.64 17.50 22.42
C GLY A 351 17.70 17.80 20.94
N GLN A 352 17.91 16.80 20.07
CA GLN A 352 17.95 17.01 18.63
C GLN A 352 16.56 17.10 18.00
N PHE A 353 16.33 18.12 17.16
CA PHE A 353 15.06 18.37 16.50
C PHE A 353 15.26 18.80 15.04
N LEU A 354 14.26 18.54 14.21
CA LEU A 354 14.22 18.96 12.80
C LEU A 354 13.25 20.13 12.59
N SER A 355 12.25 20.25 13.44
CA SER A 355 11.27 21.33 13.37
C SER A 355 10.98 21.86 14.77
N SER A 356 10.52 23.10 14.86
CA SER A 356 10.06 23.68 16.12
C SER A 356 9.05 24.79 15.84
N HIS A 357 8.42 25.28 16.89
CA HIS A 357 7.51 26.42 16.83
C HIS A 357 8.19 27.79 16.60
N ASP A 358 9.53 27.84 16.63
CA ASP A 358 10.32 29.09 16.57
C ASP A 358 11.37 29.10 15.46
N GLU A 359 11.40 28.05 14.64
CA GLU A 359 12.23 27.98 13.44
C GLU A 359 11.42 27.39 12.27
N PRO A 360 11.78 27.70 11.00
CA PRO A 360 11.11 27.07 9.87
C PRO A 360 11.43 25.57 9.88
N GLY A 361 10.42 24.75 9.63
CA GLY A 361 10.55 23.29 9.66
C GLY A 361 11.47 22.76 8.56
N PHE A 362 12.09 21.60 8.79
CA PHE A 362 13.12 21.06 7.89
C PHE A 362 12.59 20.75 6.49
N LEU A 363 11.39 20.15 6.40
CA LEU A 363 10.73 19.87 5.13
C LEU A 363 10.40 21.16 4.36
N TYR A 364 9.90 22.21 5.03
CA TYR A 364 9.63 23.51 4.42
C TYR A 364 10.90 24.16 3.85
N LYS A 365 12.01 24.19 4.63
CA LYS A 365 13.30 24.74 4.18
C LYS A 365 13.84 24.04 2.93
N ASN A 366 13.48 22.77 2.75
CA ASN A 366 13.88 21.96 1.60
C ASN A 366 12.78 21.85 0.53
N ASN A 367 11.91 22.87 0.41
CA ASN A 367 10.87 22.97 -0.61
C ASN A 367 9.89 21.79 -0.66
N TYR A 368 9.59 21.20 0.50
CA TYR A 368 8.73 20.03 0.64
C TYR A 368 9.22 18.78 -0.11
N ASP A 369 10.53 18.63 -0.31
CA ASP A 369 11.12 17.36 -0.76
C ASP A 369 11.07 16.33 0.39
N SER A 370 10.26 15.28 0.24
CA SER A 370 10.07 14.23 1.25
C SER A 370 11.39 13.54 1.63
N VAL A 371 12.35 13.44 0.69
CA VAL A 371 13.66 12.84 0.94
C VAL A 371 14.40 13.55 2.07
N ALA A 372 14.26 14.87 2.18
CA ALA A 372 14.89 15.64 3.25
C ALA A 372 14.37 15.17 4.62
N GLN A 373 13.05 15.16 4.80
CA GLN A 373 12.44 14.81 6.08
C GLN A 373 12.69 13.35 6.45
N LEU A 374 12.63 12.40 5.51
CA LEU A 374 12.85 10.97 5.78
C LEU A 374 14.30 10.70 6.22
N LEU A 375 15.30 11.20 5.48
CA LEU A 375 16.71 11.04 5.87
C LEU A 375 17.04 11.81 7.16
N GLY A 376 16.46 13.00 7.34
CA GLY A 376 16.59 13.79 8.56
C GLY A 376 16.03 13.07 9.79
N ALA A 377 14.83 12.50 9.69
CA ALA A 377 14.18 11.74 10.76
C ALA A 377 14.99 10.50 11.12
N THR A 378 15.55 9.82 10.12
CA THR A 378 16.45 8.69 10.32
C THR A 378 17.62 9.08 11.19
N LEU A 379 18.30 10.19 10.89
CA LEU A 379 19.38 10.71 11.74
C LEU A 379 18.89 11.10 13.14
N GLN A 380 17.79 11.84 13.25
CA GLN A 380 17.24 12.34 14.52
C GLN A 380 17.00 11.19 15.51
N LEU A 381 16.47 10.07 15.02
CA LEU A 381 16.09 8.91 15.84
C LEU A 381 17.24 7.92 16.09
N THR A 382 18.33 7.96 15.32
CA THR A 382 19.46 7.03 15.45
C THR A 382 20.74 7.69 15.98
N ALA A 383 20.78 9.02 16.10
CA ALA A 383 21.85 9.74 16.78
C ALA A 383 21.75 9.61 18.31
N LYS A 384 22.92 9.73 18.98
CA LYS A 384 23.02 9.85 20.45
C LYS A 384 22.32 11.12 20.94
N GLY A 385 21.80 11.13 22.16
CA GLY A 385 21.01 12.25 22.68
C GLY A 385 19.51 12.06 22.45
N GLN A 386 18.70 13.04 22.85
CA GLN A 386 17.24 12.90 22.95
C GLN A 386 16.55 13.44 21.68
N PRO A 387 15.86 12.62 20.88
CA PRO A 387 15.05 13.13 19.78
C PRO A 387 13.88 13.91 20.34
N VAL A 388 13.73 15.13 19.87
CA VAL A 388 12.59 16.01 20.09
C VAL A 388 11.83 16.08 18.78
N ILE A 389 10.72 15.35 18.70
CA ILE A 389 9.83 15.31 17.54
C ILE A 389 8.81 16.43 17.71
N TYR A 390 8.71 17.32 16.72
CA TYR A 390 7.72 18.40 16.73
C TYR A 390 6.42 17.93 16.09
N TYR A 391 5.30 18.07 16.81
CA TYR A 391 4.00 17.56 16.38
C TYR A 391 3.71 17.96 14.93
N GLY A 392 3.32 16.99 14.10
CA GLY A 392 2.96 17.17 12.70
C GLY A 392 4.09 16.82 11.74
N GLU A 393 5.36 16.90 12.14
CA GLU A 393 6.46 16.51 11.25
C GLU A 393 6.42 15.03 10.88
N GLU A 394 5.85 14.18 11.75
CA GLU A 394 5.64 12.76 11.53
C GLU A 394 4.54 12.45 10.51
N ILE A 395 3.70 13.42 10.17
CA ILE A 395 2.70 13.31 9.09
C ILE A 395 3.03 14.23 7.90
N GLY A 396 4.26 14.75 7.85
CA GLY A 396 4.73 15.61 6.74
C GLY A 396 4.28 17.07 6.83
N MET A 397 3.84 17.54 8.00
CA MET A 397 3.53 18.95 8.20
C MET A 397 4.79 19.76 8.50
N SER A 398 4.89 20.93 7.89
CA SER A 398 5.99 21.87 8.08
C SER A 398 5.52 23.27 7.72
N GLY A 399 6.25 24.30 8.16
CA GLY A 399 5.89 25.68 7.84
C GLY A 399 7.02 26.67 8.13
N ASP A 400 6.75 27.93 7.78
CA ASP A 400 7.65 29.06 8.01
C ASP A 400 7.40 29.74 9.36
N GLU A 401 8.41 30.41 9.90
CA GLU A 401 8.34 31.21 11.14
C GLU A 401 7.78 32.64 10.88
N ASN A 402 6.85 32.77 9.94
CA ASN A 402 6.45 34.04 9.34
C ASN A 402 5.55 34.90 10.24
N TRP A 403 6.13 35.59 11.23
CA TRP A 403 5.41 36.57 12.06
C TRP A 403 4.53 37.48 11.20
N PRO A 404 3.24 37.68 11.55
CA PRO A 404 2.52 37.18 12.74
C PRO A 404 1.68 35.91 12.49
N PHE A 405 1.83 35.22 11.35
CA PHE A 405 0.97 34.09 10.99
C PHE A 405 1.46 32.77 11.58
N TYR A 406 2.78 32.55 11.57
CA TYR A 406 3.43 31.34 12.06
C TYR A 406 2.86 30.06 11.43
N ASP A 407 3.14 29.87 10.15
CA ASP A 407 2.78 28.64 9.44
C ASP A 407 3.42 27.41 10.09
N ASN A 408 4.51 27.56 10.85
CA ASN A 408 5.13 26.51 11.65
C ASN A 408 4.40 26.19 12.98
N ARG A 409 3.28 26.84 13.29
CA ARG A 409 2.40 26.57 14.46
C ARG A 409 1.00 26.14 14.00
N TYR A 410 0.97 25.18 13.08
CA TYR A 410 -0.20 24.68 12.39
C TYR A 410 -1.17 23.89 13.30
N LEU A 411 -2.45 23.79 12.91
CA LEU A 411 -3.37 22.84 13.55
C LEU A 411 -3.01 21.42 13.13
N PHE A 412 -2.84 20.51 14.07
CA PHE A 412 -2.48 19.13 13.73
C PHE A 412 -3.54 18.47 12.83
N ASN A 413 -3.12 17.94 11.69
CA ASN A 413 -4.03 17.37 10.71
C ASN A 413 -4.35 15.90 11.02
N TRP A 414 -5.35 15.68 11.87
CA TRP A 414 -5.77 14.33 12.27
C TRP A 414 -6.26 13.44 11.12
N SER A 415 -6.67 14.01 9.97
CA SER A 415 -7.11 13.19 8.83
C SER A 415 -5.96 12.41 8.20
N GLU A 416 -4.73 12.92 8.27
CA GLU A 416 -3.52 12.22 7.76
C GLU A 416 -3.20 10.97 8.59
N VAL A 417 -3.52 11.00 9.89
CA VAL A 417 -3.37 9.83 10.76
C VAL A 417 -4.51 8.83 10.51
N GLU A 418 -5.74 9.34 10.35
CA GLU A 418 -6.94 8.51 10.21
C GLU A 418 -7.06 7.83 8.83
N SER A 419 -6.36 8.34 7.80
CA SER A 419 -6.33 7.71 6.47
C SER A 419 -5.63 6.35 6.47
N GLY A 420 -4.63 6.15 7.35
CA GLY A 420 -3.78 4.96 7.37
C GLY A 420 -2.79 4.86 6.20
N GLU A 421 -2.68 5.88 5.37
CA GLU A 421 -1.85 5.90 4.15
C GLU A 421 -0.95 7.15 4.15
N ASN A 422 0.03 7.22 5.06
CA ASN A 422 0.99 8.34 5.14
C ASN A 422 2.43 7.83 5.27
N GLU A 423 3.26 8.11 4.25
CA GLU A 423 4.63 7.60 4.17
C GLU A 423 5.55 8.12 5.28
N PHE A 424 5.34 9.35 5.75
CA PHE A 424 6.11 9.92 6.85
C PHE A 424 5.75 9.18 8.13
N LEU A 425 4.46 8.96 8.39
CA LEU A 425 4.01 8.33 9.62
C LEU A 425 4.53 6.88 9.73
N ASP A 426 4.47 6.14 8.63
CA ASP A 426 5.03 4.79 8.54
C ASP A 426 6.54 4.78 8.81
N HIS A 427 7.26 5.76 8.27
CA HIS A 427 8.70 5.93 8.48
C HIS A 427 9.03 6.22 9.95
N TYR A 428 8.33 7.16 10.59
CA TYR A 428 8.51 7.47 12.01
C TYR A 428 8.15 6.29 12.91
N HIS A 429 7.08 5.55 12.62
CA HIS A 429 6.74 4.33 13.37
C HIS A 429 7.88 3.33 13.37
N LYS A 430 8.49 3.07 12.21
CA LYS A 430 9.64 2.15 12.09
C LYS A 430 10.86 2.65 12.86
N LEU A 431 11.20 3.93 12.72
CA LEU A 431 12.35 4.53 13.38
C LEU A 431 12.20 4.59 14.90
N ILE A 432 11.02 4.97 15.40
CA ILE A 432 10.74 5.04 16.83
C ILE A 432 10.70 3.62 17.42
N ALA A 433 10.07 2.65 16.74
CA ALA A 433 10.09 1.26 17.17
C ALA A 433 11.52 0.72 17.26
N PHE A 434 12.36 1.01 16.27
CA PHE A 434 13.78 0.65 16.28
C PHE A 434 14.51 1.34 17.44
N ARG A 435 14.31 2.64 17.63
CA ARG A 435 14.92 3.38 18.74
C ARG A 435 14.51 2.83 20.10
N ARG A 436 13.24 2.45 20.25
CA ARG A 436 12.69 1.84 21.48
C ARG A 436 13.28 0.46 21.76
N ALA A 437 13.53 -0.33 20.72
CA ALA A 437 14.13 -1.65 20.87
C ALA A 437 15.61 -1.59 21.29
N TYR A 438 16.34 -0.57 20.84
CA TYR A 438 17.79 -0.42 21.03
C TYR A 438 18.16 0.88 21.76
N SER A 439 17.31 1.33 22.70
CA SER A 439 17.43 2.65 23.32
C SER A 439 18.75 2.86 24.07
N GLU A 440 19.18 1.88 24.87
CA GLU A 440 20.45 1.98 25.59
C GLU A 440 21.65 2.08 24.65
N LEU A 441 21.65 1.26 23.60
CA LEU A 441 22.70 1.27 22.60
C LEU A 441 22.74 2.61 21.85
N LEU A 442 21.60 3.12 21.41
CA LEU A 442 21.54 4.39 20.65
C LEU A 442 21.83 5.60 21.53
N SER A 443 21.51 5.56 22.83
CA SER A 443 21.76 6.66 23.77
C SER A 443 23.17 6.65 24.36
N ARG A 444 23.87 5.51 24.39
CA ARG A 444 25.16 5.37 25.08
C ARG A 444 26.30 4.84 24.21
N GLY A 445 25.98 4.20 23.09
CA GLY A 445 26.94 3.57 22.20
C GLY A 445 27.84 4.54 21.44
N SER A 446 28.94 4.00 20.91
CA SER A 446 29.86 4.68 20.00
C SER A 446 29.18 5.07 18.69
N HIS A 447 29.84 5.91 17.89
CA HIS A 447 29.43 6.20 16.52
C HIS A 447 30.66 6.09 15.61
N GLN A 448 30.57 5.32 14.53
CA GLN A 448 31.67 5.18 13.58
C GLN A 448 31.13 4.92 12.16
N THR A 449 31.72 5.57 11.16
CA THR A 449 31.46 5.24 9.76
C THR A 449 32.04 3.87 9.42
N LEU A 450 31.23 2.98 8.86
CA LEU A 450 31.67 1.66 8.40
C LEU A 450 32.09 1.67 6.94
N SER A 451 31.25 2.17 6.03
CA SER A 451 31.47 2.08 4.58
C SER A 451 30.62 3.10 3.81
N GLY A 452 30.97 3.37 2.55
CA GLY A 452 30.31 4.37 1.72
C GLY A 452 31.01 5.73 1.74
N SER A 453 30.53 6.66 0.92
CA SER A 453 31.13 7.99 0.72
C SER A 453 30.17 8.92 -0.01
N ASP A 454 30.54 10.20 -0.11
CA ASP A 454 29.84 11.19 -0.94
C ASP A 454 29.76 10.73 -2.41
N GLN A 455 30.83 10.11 -2.92
CA GLN A 455 30.91 9.63 -4.31
C GLN A 455 29.95 8.46 -4.56
N ASN A 456 29.84 7.55 -3.59
CA ASN A 456 28.92 6.42 -3.66
C ASN A 456 27.45 6.88 -3.55
N ARG A 457 27.21 8.06 -2.98
CA ARG A 457 25.91 8.62 -2.58
C ARG A 457 25.16 7.73 -1.59
N TRP A 458 25.87 6.90 -0.85
CA TRP A 458 25.35 6.14 0.28
C TRP A 458 26.43 6.00 1.35
N ILE A 459 26.01 5.87 2.59
CA ILE A 459 26.90 5.66 3.74
C ILE A 459 26.25 4.73 4.76
N LEU A 460 27.05 3.87 5.37
CA LEU A 460 26.69 3.07 6.53
C LEU A 460 27.54 3.52 7.72
N TYR A 461 26.91 3.71 8.87
CA TYR A 461 27.60 3.91 10.14
C TYR A 461 27.06 2.95 11.20
N ASP A 462 27.92 2.54 12.13
CA ASP A 462 27.52 1.73 13.27
C ASP A 462 27.31 2.57 14.52
N ARG A 463 26.43 2.05 15.37
CA ARG A 463 26.38 2.36 16.79
C ARG A 463 26.64 1.06 17.54
N SER A 464 27.58 1.07 18.48
CA SER A 464 27.94 -0.13 19.24
C SER A 464 27.96 0.16 20.74
N TYR A 465 27.39 -0.74 21.54
CA TYR A 465 27.40 -0.64 22.99
C TYR A 465 27.54 -2.04 23.60
N GLN A 466 28.58 -2.24 24.39
CA GLN A 466 28.99 -3.58 24.85
C GLN A 466 29.26 -4.51 23.65
N ASP A 467 28.66 -5.69 23.62
CA ASP A 467 28.80 -6.66 22.52
C ASP A 467 27.73 -6.50 21.43
N ASP A 468 26.82 -5.53 21.57
CA ASP A 468 25.70 -5.28 20.66
C ASP A 468 26.04 -4.18 19.63
N GLN A 469 25.57 -4.36 18.40
CA GLN A 469 25.82 -3.47 17.27
C GLN A 469 24.56 -3.31 16.42
N VAL A 470 24.25 -2.05 16.13
CA VAL A 470 23.33 -1.67 15.05
C VAL A 470 24.07 -0.91 13.96
N VAL A 471 23.63 -1.07 12.71
CA VAL A 471 24.17 -0.38 11.54
C VAL A 471 23.04 0.35 10.84
N VAL A 472 23.22 1.65 10.61
CA VAL A 472 22.25 2.49 9.92
C VAL A 472 22.78 2.82 8.54
N GLY A 473 21.95 2.62 7.53
CA GLY A 473 22.26 2.97 6.15
C GLY A 473 21.47 4.15 5.65
N LEU A 474 22.16 5.05 4.95
CA LEU A 474 21.60 6.23 4.31
C LEU A 474 21.94 6.22 2.82
N ASN A 475 20.95 6.39 1.96
CA ASN A 475 21.12 6.44 0.51
C ASN A 475 20.48 7.69 -0.10
N ARG A 476 21.31 8.49 -0.76
CA ARG A 476 20.90 9.69 -1.51
C ARG A 476 20.68 9.43 -3.00
N ALA A 477 20.97 8.22 -3.47
CA ALA A 477 20.73 7.87 -4.86
C ALA A 477 19.24 7.69 -5.17
N GLN A 478 18.85 8.03 -6.40
CA GLN A 478 17.52 7.77 -6.97
C GLN A 478 17.27 6.28 -7.26
N GLN A 479 18.24 5.42 -6.96
CA GLN A 479 18.20 3.98 -7.20
C GLN A 479 18.61 3.25 -5.94
N ASP A 480 18.05 2.06 -5.76
CA ASP A 480 18.46 1.12 -4.74
C ASP A 480 19.95 0.76 -4.90
N LYS A 481 20.59 0.44 -3.78
CA LYS A 481 21.99 0.03 -3.71
C LYS A 481 22.07 -1.39 -3.19
N LEU A 482 22.67 -2.27 -3.98
CA LEU A 482 22.89 -3.66 -3.59
C LEU A 482 24.22 -3.75 -2.86
N LEU A 483 24.18 -4.16 -1.60
CA LEU A 483 25.35 -4.18 -0.71
C LEU A 483 25.66 -5.60 -0.27
N LYS A 484 26.95 -5.97 -0.31
CA LYS A 484 27.50 -7.11 0.42
C LYS A 484 28.02 -6.62 1.76
N LEU A 485 27.40 -7.05 2.85
CA LEU A 485 27.85 -6.81 4.22
C LEU A 485 28.78 -7.95 4.64
N PHE A 486 30.03 -7.64 4.96
CA PHE A 486 30.99 -8.61 5.45
C PHE A 486 30.79 -8.78 6.94
N VAL A 487 30.57 -10.02 7.38
CA VAL A 487 30.29 -10.33 8.78
C VAL A 487 31.39 -11.21 9.38
N THR A 488 31.53 -11.15 10.70
CA THR A 488 32.63 -11.83 11.43
C THR A 488 32.67 -13.36 11.27
N ASN A 489 31.51 -14.04 11.13
CA ASN A 489 31.43 -15.50 11.15
C ASN A 489 30.09 -16.03 10.59
N GLU A 490 29.97 -17.36 10.42
CA GLU A 490 28.79 -18.04 9.86
C GLU A 490 27.54 -17.99 10.76
N SER A 491 27.71 -17.80 12.06
CA SER A 491 26.62 -17.76 13.04
C SER A 491 26.03 -16.36 13.22
N ALA A 492 26.61 -15.34 12.58
CA ALA A 492 26.11 -13.97 12.62
C ALA A 492 24.70 -13.91 12.01
N VAL A 493 23.76 -13.25 12.66
CA VAL A 493 22.41 -13.02 12.14
C VAL A 493 22.22 -11.52 11.96
N VAL A 494 21.85 -11.09 10.76
CA VAL A 494 21.59 -9.68 10.45
C VAL A 494 20.09 -9.49 10.25
N THR A 495 19.47 -8.66 11.07
CA THR A 495 18.04 -8.32 10.95
C THR A 495 17.90 -6.88 10.48
N ASP A 496 17.27 -6.67 9.33
CA ASP A 496 16.79 -5.37 8.88
C ASP A 496 15.41 -5.10 9.45
N HIS A 497 15.33 -4.19 10.42
CA HIS A 497 14.10 -3.79 11.08
C HIS A 497 13.23 -2.86 10.24
N TYR A 498 13.78 -2.24 9.19
CA TYR A 498 13.01 -1.33 8.34
C TYR A 498 12.07 -2.08 7.39
N TYR A 499 12.54 -3.22 6.86
CA TYR A 499 11.76 -4.14 6.02
C TYR A 499 11.37 -5.45 6.72
N ASN A 500 11.72 -5.60 8.01
CA ASN A 500 11.47 -6.80 8.81
C ASN A 500 12.01 -8.09 8.16
N GLN A 501 13.24 -8.03 7.64
CA GLN A 501 13.91 -9.16 6.99
C GLN A 501 15.08 -9.64 7.86
N THR A 502 15.32 -10.94 7.89
CA THR A 502 16.47 -11.53 8.59
C THR A 502 17.30 -12.32 7.60
N TYR A 503 18.60 -12.08 7.62
CA TYR A 503 19.56 -12.66 6.70
C TYR A 503 20.57 -13.53 7.44
N GLN A 504 20.93 -14.62 6.78
CA GLN A 504 21.99 -15.53 7.22
C GLN A 504 23.22 -15.34 6.31
N PRO A 505 24.45 -15.47 6.84
CA PRO A 505 25.65 -15.29 6.06
C PRO A 505 25.85 -16.42 5.07
N ILE A 506 26.39 -16.10 3.90
CA ILE A 506 26.87 -17.06 2.91
C ILE A 506 28.38 -16.94 2.76
N LEU A 507 29.06 -18.05 2.49
CA LEU A 507 30.51 -18.04 2.24
C LEU A 507 30.77 -17.63 0.78
N GLU A 508 31.39 -16.47 0.57
CA GLU A 508 31.89 -16.04 -0.74
C GLU A 508 33.42 -15.90 -0.70
N GLY A 509 34.12 -16.81 -1.38
CA GLY A 509 35.58 -16.87 -1.32
C GLY A 509 36.08 -17.31 0.05
N GLN A 510 36.64 -16.38 0.83
CA GLN A 510 37.10 -16.62 2.21
C GLN A 510 36.29 -15.84 3.25
N ASP A 511 35.32 -15.03 2.80
CA ASP A 511 34.56 -14.13 3.64
C ASP A 511 33.11 -14.60 3.83
N TRP A 512 32.55 -14.36 5.00
CA TRP A 512 31.12 -14.51 5.27
C TRP A 512 30.42 -13.21 4.91
N VAL A 513 29.42 -13.29 4.02
CA VAL A 513 28.73 -12.10 3.51
C VAL A 513 27.21 -12.23 3.63
N VAL A 514 26.55 -11.11 3.86
CA VAL A 514 25.10 -10.95 3.78
C VAL A 514 24.79 -9.97 2.65
N LYS A 515 23.89 -10.35 1.73
CA LYS A 515 23.44 -9.47 0.64
C LYS A 515 22.17 -8.75 1.05
N VAL A 516 22.19 -7.42 0.98
CA VAL A 516 21.05 -6.56 1.32
C VAL A 516 20.82 -5.51 0.24
N THR A 517 19.62 -4.95 0.23
CA THR A 517 19.27 -3.80 -0.60
C THR A 517 19.07 -2.59 0.30
N LEU A 518 19.89 -1.57 0.12
CA LEU A 518 19.68 -0.25 0.70
C LEU A 518 18.78 0.55 -0.26
N PRO A 519 17.53 0.88 0.14
CA PRO A 519 16.54 1.47 -0.77
C PRO A 519 16.96 2.84 -1.30
N SER A 520 16.40 3.25 -2.45
CA SER A 520 16.57 4.58 -3.02
C SER A 520 16.10 5.68 -2.08
N ALA A 521 16.59 6.89 -2.30
CA ALA A 521 16.18 8.09 -1.57
C ALA A 521 14.65 8.31 -1.61
N THR A 522 14.01 8.06 -2.75
CA THR A 522 12.55 8.20 -2.91
C THR A 522 11.75 7.15 -2.15
N ASN A 523 12.38 6.04 -1.75
CA ASN A 523 11.80 4.98 -0.93
C ASN A 523 12.27 5.10 0.53
N GLY A 524 12.60 6.31 0.98
CA GLY A 524 13.06 6.65 2.33
C GLY A 524 14.57 6.53 2.54
N GLY A 525 15.31 5.92 1.63
CA GLY A 525 16.79 5.91 1.65
C GLY A 525 17.41 5.32 2.92
N THR A 526 16.69 4.48 3.65
CA THR A 526 16.99 4.09 5.02
C THR A 526 17.06 2.59 5.20
N MET A 527 18.03 2.13 5.98
CA MET A 527 18.17 0.73 6.38
C MET A 527 18.56 0.68 7.87
N LEU A 528 17.94 -0.21 8.64
CA LEU A 528 18.12 -0.29 10.10
C LEU A 528 18.49 -1.72 10.50
N LEU A 529 19.80 -1.98 10.57
CA LEU A 529 20.30 -3.32 10.82
C LEU A 529 20.66 -3.50 12.29
N HIS A 530 20.38 -4.68 12.82
CA HIS A 530 20.91 -5.15 14.10
C HIS A 530 21.56 -6.53 13.88
N THR A 531 22.60 -6.82 14.68
CA THR A 531 23.39 -8.03 14.53
C THR A 531 23.35 -8.89 15.79
N GLN A 532 23.26 -10.21 15.62
CA GLN A 532 23.37 -11.18 16.73
C GLN A 532 24.46 -12.19 16.42
N ASN A 533 25.20 -12.65 17.45
CA ASN A 533 26.26 -13.65 17.36
C ASN A 533 27.39 -13.32 16.36
N GLY A 534 27.59 -12.04 16.07
CA GLY A 534 28.63 -11.53 15.17
C GLY A 534 28.36 -10.07 14.84
N GLN A 535 29.30 -9.43 14.15
CA GLN A 535 29.22 -8.02 13.77
C GLN A 535 29.37 -7.85 12.25
N ILE A 536 28.85 -6.74 11.73
CA ILE A 536 29.14 -6.24 10.39
C ILE A 536 30.45 -5.44 10.46
N LEU A 537 31.39 -5.80 9.60
CA LEU A 537 32.73 -5.25 9.56
C LEU A 537 32.88 -4.12 8.53
N ARG A 538 32.25 -4.29 7.37
CA ARG A 538 32.31 -3.39 6.22
C ARG A 538 31.23 -3.76 5.21
N ALA A 539 30.96 -2.87 4.27
CA ALA A 539 30.07 -3.14 3.15
C ALA A 539 30.69 -2.73 1.82
N GLU A 540 30.38 -3.47 0.77
CA GLU A 540 30.74 -3.13 -0.60
C GLU A 540 29.51 -3.13 -1.49
N GLU A 541 29.39 -2.13 -2.35
CA GLU A 541 28.39 -2.16 -3.42
C GLU A 541 28.78 -3.27 -4.40
N TYR A 542 27.80 -4.11 -4.75
CA TYR A 542 27.97 -5.07 -5.82
C TYR A 542 26.95 -4.79 -6.90
N VAL A 543 27.37 -5.01 -8.14
CA VAL A 543 26.42 -5.14 -9.23
C VAL A 543 26.01 -6.61 -9.20
N GLU A 544 24.75 -6.88 -8.90
CA GLU A 544 24.19 -8.19 -9.19
C GLU A 544 24.41 -8.41 -10.68
N ASP A 545 24.98 -9.56 -11.06
CA ASP A 545 25.30 -9.82 -12.47
C ASP A 545 24.00 -10.14 -13.22
N ILE A 546 23.12 -9.15 -13.34
CA ILE A 546 21.86 -9.21 -14.08
C ILE A 546 22.12 -9.08 -15.59
N THR A 547 23.40 -9.06 -16.01
CA THR A 547 23.74 -9.05 -17.44
C THR A 547 23.41 -10.37 -18.14
N SER A 548 23.13 -11.43 -17.39
CA SER A 548 22.42 -12.59 -17.94
C SER A 548 20.97 -12.61 -17.48
N ILE A 549 20.17 -11.61 -17.86
CA ILE A 549 18.78 -11.95 -18.18
C ILE A 549 18.88 -13.12 -19.16
N PRO A 550 18.41 -14.34 -18.80
CA PRO A 550 18.47 -15.45 -19.72
C PRO A 550 17.82 -15.02 -21.03
N GLU A 551 18.50 -15.20 -22.15
CA GLU A 551 17.89 -14.92 -23.43
C GLU A 551 16.60 -15.73 -23.52
N LEU A 552 15.48 -15.07 -23.81
CA LEU A 552 14.19 -15.72 -23.80
C LEU A 552 14.14 -16.78 -24.91
N GLN A 553 14.26 -18.04 -24.49
CA GLN A 553 14.35 -19.21 -25.38
C GLN A 553 13.23 -19.21 -26.40
N GLU A 554 13.53 -19.38 -27.69
CA GLU A 554 12.51 -19.43 -28.75
C GLU A 554 11.33 -20.37 -28.38
N GLY A 555 10.10 -19.96 -28.69
CA GLY A 555 8.89 -20.66 -28.26
C GLY A 555 8.44 -20.39 -26.81
N HIS A 556 9.13 -19.55 -26.04
CA HIS A 556 8.69 -19.15 -24.69
C HIS A 556 8.12 -17.73 -24.64
N VAL A 557 7.27 -17.48 -23.63
CA VAL A 557 6.83 -16.15 -23.17
C VAL A 557 7.40 -15.88 -21.78
N ARG A 558 7.81 -14.64 -21.50
CA ARG A 558 8.19 -14.18 -20.17
C ARG A 558 7.04 -13.43 -19.52
N ILE A 559 6.64 -13.84 -18.33
CA ILE A 559 5.67 -13.12 -17.51
C ILE A 559 6.42 -12.44 -16.37
N HIS A 560 6.22 -11.13 -16.23
CA HIS A 560 6.79 -10.30 -15.17
C HIS A 560 5.70 -9.90 -14.18
N PHE A 561 5.99 -10.00 -12.89
CA PHE A 561 5.15 -9.56 -11.78
C PHE A 561 5.89 -8.50 -10.98
N GLU A 562 5.35 -7.29 -10.91
CA GLU A 562 5.96 -6.19 -10.14
C GLU A 562 6.16 -6.58 -8.67
N LYS A 563 5.14 -7.23 -8.11
CA LYS A 563 5.13 -7.71 -6.73
C LYS A 563 4.42 -9.06 -6.66
N LEU A 564 5.00 -9.99 -5.92
CA LEU A 564 4.34 -11.25 -5.58
C LEU A 564 3.51 -11.09 -4.30
N PRO A 565 2.46 -11.90 -4.10
CA PRO A 565 1.79 -12.04 -2.80
C PRO A 565 2.79 -12.34 -1.68
N ASP A 566 2.48 -11.91 -0.45
CA ASP A 566 3.36 -12.02 0.72
C ASP A 566 3.42 -13.46 1.27
N TYR A 567 4.01 -14.35 0.48
CA TYR A 567 4.24 -15.76 0.78
C TYR A 567 5.64 -16.15 0.28
N PRO A 568 6.29 -17.16 0.89
CA PRO A 568 7.53 -17.71 0.36
C PRO A 568 7.37 -18.12 -1.11
N VAL A 569 8.35 -17.78 -1.97
CA VAL A 569 8.23 -18.00 -3.42
C VAL A 569 8.03 -19.49 -3.78
N GLU A 570 8.57 -20.40 -2.97
CA GLU A 570 8.38 -21.84 -3.10
C GLU A 570 6.95 -22.33 -2.85
N SER A 571 6.15 -21.58 -2.08
CA SER A 571 4.74 -21.93 -1.82
C SER A 571 3.80 -21.39 -2.90
N LEU A 572 4.29 -20.48 -3.73
CA LEU A 572 3.57 -19.87 -4.85
C LEU A 572 3.77 -20.64 -6.16
N GLY A 573 2.73 -20.59 -6.99
CA GLY A 573 2.74 -21.13 -8.34
C GLY A 573 1.98 -20.23 -9.31
N ILE A 574 2.20 -20.48 -10.60
CA ILE A 574 1.43 -19.92 -11.68
C ILE A 574 0.60 -21.03 -12.33
N TRP A 575 -0.72 -20.83 -12.33
CA TRP A 575 -1.68 -21.73 -12.95
C TRP A 575 -1.94 -21.28 -14.39
N LEU A 576 -1.84 -22.21 -15.35
CA LEU A 576 -1.84 -21.91 -16.78
C LEU A 576 -3.00 -22.57 -17.53
N TRP A 577 -3.58 -21.88 -18.52
CA TRP A 577 -4.55 -22.41 -19.46
C TRP A 577 -4.47 -21.72 -20.84
N ASP A 578 -5.29 -22.16 -21.78
CA ASP A 578 -5.22 -21.77 -23.21
C ASP A 578 -3.90 -22.24 -23.88
N ASP A 579 -3.16 -21.39 -24.59
CA ASP A 579 -2.13 -21.78 -25.57
C ASP A 579 -0.70 -21.98 -25.00
N PHE A 580 -0.59 -22.27 -23.70
CA PHE A 580 0.67 -22.78 -23.12
C PHE A 580 0.95 -24.23 -23.58
N GLU A 581 2.22 -24.65 -23.62
CA GLU A 581 2.58 -26.03 -24.03
C GLU A 581 1.92 -27.08 -23.12
N ALA A 582 1.87 -26.82 -21.82
CA ALA A 582 1.28 -27.69 -20.81
C ALA A 582 0.37 -26.88 -19.86
N PRO A 583 -0.95 -26.81 -20.15
CA PRO A 583 -1.93 -26.27 -19.23
C PRO A 583 -1.90 -26.98 -17.87
N SER A 584 -2.10 -26.24 -16.78
CA SER A 584 -2.13 -26.78 -15.43
C SER A 584 -3.33 -27.70 -15.23
N THR A 585 -3.12 -28.80 -14.50
CA THR A 585 -4.16 -29.77 -14.10
C THR A 585 -4.05 -30.04 -12.59
N GLU A 586 -5.07 -30.63 -11.96
CA GLU A 586 -5.05 -30.93 -10.51
C GLU A 586 -4.85 -29.69 -9.62
N TRP A 587 -5.89 -28.84 -9.51
CA TRP A 587 -5.84 -27.62 -8.71
C TRP A 587 -5.74 -27.91 -7.21
N PRO A 588 -4.91 -27.18 -6.44
CA PRO A 588 -3.95 -26.15 -6.86
C PRO A 588 -2.52 -26.65 -7.17
N GLN A 589 -2.24 -27.94 -6.92
CA GLN A 589 -0.87 -28.48 -6.88
C GLN A 589 -0.16 -28.48 -8.24
N GLY A 590 -0.90 -28.61 -9.35
CA GLY A 590 -0.33 -28.61 -10.70
C GLY A 590 -0.02 -27.23 -11.29
N ALA A 591 -0.05 -26.16 -10.49
CA ALA A 591 0.57 -24.90 -10.87
C ALA A 591 2.10 -25.04 -10.95
N ILE A 592 2.70 -24.40 -11.95
CA ILE A 592 4.15 -24.34 -12.13
C ILE A 592 4.73 -23.52 -10.98
N SER A 593 5.77 -24.04 -10.32
CA SER A 593 6.34 -23.37 -9.15
C SER A 593 7.04 -22.09 -9.55
N LEU A 594 6.77 -20.99 -8.83
CA LEU A 594 7.50 -19.75 -9.07
C LEU A 594 8.99 -19.87 -8.76
N LYS A 595 9.44 -20.89 -8.02
CA LYS A 595 10.88 -21.16 -7.78
C LYS A 595 11.70 -21.29 -9.08
N GLU A 596 11.07 -21.61 -10.20
CA GLU A 596 11.73 -21.71 -11.52
C GLU A 596 11.98 -20.34 -12.18
N GLY A 597 11.38 -19.28 -11.64
CA GLY A 597 11.59 -17.90 -12.07
C GLY A 597 12.83 -17.25 -11.46
N PHE A 598 12.99 -15.96 -11.74
CA PHE A 598 14.09 -15.13 -11.26
C PHE A 598 13.64 -13.70 -11.03
N LYS A 599 14.37 -12.95 -10.19
CA LYS A 599 14.02 -11.56 -9.85
C LYS A 599 14.89 -10.58 -10.64
N THR A 600 14.30 -9.46 -11.04
CA THR A 600 14.97 -8.30 -11.64
C THR A 600 14.69 -7.04 -10.81
N ASN A 601 15.24 -5.89 -11.22
CA ASN A 601 14.98 -4.60 -10.57
C ASN A 601 13.49 -4.19 -10.63
N TRP A 602 12.74 -4.67 -11.64
CA TRP A 602 11.32 -4.34 -11.78
C TRP A 602 10.42 -5.25 -10.94
N GLY A 603 10.75 -6.55 -10.87
CA GLY A 603 9.91 -7.54 -10.21
C GLY A 603 10.36 -8.98 -10.46
N TYR A 604 9.47 -9.93 -10.18
CA TYR A 604 9.69 -11.36 -10.41
C TYR A 604 9.33 -11.75 -11.84
N ALA A 605 10.10 -12.64 -12.47
CA ALA A 605 9.88 -13.09 -13.84
C ALA A 605 9.88 -14.62 -13.92
N ILE A 606 9.10 -15.16 -14.86
CA ILE A 606 9.11 -16.59 -15.18
C ILE A 606 8.96 -16.78 -16.69
N ASP A 607 9.76 -17.70 -17.25
CA ASP A 607 9.70 -18.09 -18.66
C ASP A 607 8.86 -19.35 -18.80
N LEU A 608 7.89 -19.31 -19.71
CA LEU A 608 6.90 -20.38 -19.88
C LEU A 608 6.81 -20.78 -21.36
N PRO A 609 6.81 -22.09 -21.67
CA PRO A 609 6.75 -22.56 -23.04
C PRO A 609 5.34 -22.40 -23.63
N LEU A 610 5.29 -22.02 -24.91
CA LEU A 610 4.08 -21.87 -25.70
C LEU A 610 3.86 -23.07 -26.63
N ASN A 611 2.60 -23.33 -26.98
CA ASN A 611 2.24 -24.27 -28.04
C ASN A 611 2.49 -23.64 -29.42
N ASP A 612 3.04 -24.38 -30.40
CA ASP A 612 3.48 -23.93 -31.75
C ASP A 612 2.34 -23.50 -32.72
N LYS A 613 1.26 -22.91 -32.20
CA LYS A 613 0.08 -22.47 -32.97
C LYS A 613 0.02 -20.95 -33.02
N SER A 614 -0.04 -20.41 -34.23
CA SER A 614 0.21 -19.02 -34.62
C SER A 614 -0.81 -17.94 -34.15
N LYS A 615 -1.45 -18.09 -32.98
CA LYS A 615 -2.31 -17.10 -32.31
C LYS A 615 -2.39 -17.44 -30.81
N HIS A 616 -1.42 -17.01 -29.99
CA HIS A 616 -1.37 -17.41 -28.58
C HIS A 616 -2.31 -16.55 -27.70
N LYS A 617 -3.46 -17.12 -27.32
CA LYS A 617 -4.22 -16.64 -26.17
C LYS A 617 -3.64 -17.32 -24.93
N LEU A 618 -3.21 -16.53 -23.96
CA LEU A 618 -2.55 -17.02 -22.76
C LEU A 618 -3.42 -16.70 -21.55
N GLY A 619 -3.83 -17.74 -20.83
CA GLY A 619 -4.54 -17.62 -19.58
C GLY A 619 -3.67 -18.01 -18.40
N PHE A 620 -3.52 -17.13 -17.40
CA PHE A 620 -2.74 -17.45 -16.20
C PHE A 620 -3.24 -16.74 -14.95
N LYS A 621 -2.95 -17.32 -13.77
CA LYS A 621 -3.16 -16.68 -12.47
C LYS A 621 -2.14 -17.16 -11.44
N LEU A 622 -1.89 -16.36 -10.41
CA LEU A 622 -1.11 -16.79 -9.25
C LEU A 622 -1.96 -17.65 -8.31
N ASN A 623 -1.35 -18.67 -7.72
CA ASN A 623 -1.98 -19.49 -6.70
C ASN A 623 -0.98 -19.93 -5.62
N HIS A 624 -1.49 -20.32 -4.46
CA HIS A 624 -0.72 -21.02 -3.45
C HIS A 624 -0.86 -22.51 -3.75
N ARG A 625 0.26 -23.18 -3.98
CA ARG A 625 0.31 -24.57 -4.46
C ARG A 625 -0.31 -25.61 -3.51
N THR A 626 -0.65 -25.23 -2.29
CA THR A 626 -1.31 -26.12 -1.30
C THR A 626 -2.60 -25.52 -0.75
N GLN A 627 -2.65 -24.21 -0.54
CA GLN A 627 -3.81 -23.54 0.08
C GLN A 627 -4.87 -23.12 -0.95
N GLY A 628 -4.54 -23.06 -2.24
CA GLY A 628 -5.48 -22.63 -3.28
C GLY A 628 -5.25 -21.19 -3.70
N GLU A 629 -6.25 -20.34 -3.54
CA GLU A 629 -6.25 -18.98 -4.07
C GLU A 629 -5.31 -18.02 -3.31
N VAL A 630 -4.66 -17.14 -4.06
CA VAL A 630 -3.94 -15.95 -3.56
C VAL A 630 -4.32 -14.79 -4.49
N GLY A 631 -5.44 -14.14 -4.16
CA GLY A 631 -6.06 -13.09 -4.97
C GLY A 631 -7.07 -13.62 -6.01
N ASP A 632 -7.86 -12.69 -6.57
CA ASP A 632 -9.06 -13.00 -7.37
C ASP A 632 -8.91 -12.67 -8.87
N THR A 633 -7.69 -12.41 -9.36
CA THR A 633 -7.48 -11.93 -10.73
C THR A 633 -7.02 -13.04 -11.67
N ASP A 634 -7.89 -13.41 -12.61
CA ASP A 634 -7.53 -14.22 -13.76
C ASP A 634 -6.99 -13.30 -14.86
N HIS A 635 -5.79 -13.60 -15.37
CA HIS A 635 -5.18 -12.84 -16.46
C HIS A 635 -5.36 -13.57 -17.78
N VAL A 636 -5.83 -12.86 -18.80
CA VAL A 636 -5.92 -13.37 -20.17
C VAL A 636 -5.29 -12.33 -21.10
N VAL A 637 -4.30 -12.76 -21.88
CA VAL A 637 -3.58 -11.90 -22.83
C VAL A 637 -3.50 -12.57 -24.20
N GLU A 638 -3.75 -11.81 -25.26
CA GLU A 638 -3.61 -12.27 -26.64
C GLU A 638 -2.32 -11.73 -27.27
N LEU A 639 -1.42 -12.63 -27.65
CA LEU A 639 -0.20 -12.28 -28.37
C LEU A 639 -0.53 -12.18 -29.86
N PHE A 640 -0.43 -10.97 -30.41
CA PHE A 640 -0.87 -10.68 -31.78
C PHE A 640 0.16 -11.04 -32.86
N ASN A 641 1.40 -11.37 -32.49
CA ASN A 641 2.42 -11.98 -33.34
C ASN A 641 3.56 -12.57 -32.48
N ASP A 642 4.44 -13.34 -33.11
CA ASP A 642 5.55 -14.06 -32.46
C ASP A 642 6.66 -13.14 -31.89
N LYS A 643 6.61 -11.82 -32.17
CA LYS A 643 7.54 -10.85 -31.57
C LYS A 643 7.10 -10.41 -30.18
N VAL A 644 5.81 -10.56 -29.84
CA VAL A 644 5.31 -10.26 -28.49
C VAL A 644 5.56 -11.47 -27.62
N ARG A 645 6.63 -11.41 -26.84
CA ARG A 645 7.07 -12.55 -26.02
C ARG A 645 7.23 -12.20 -24.54
N GLN A 646 6.74 -11.02 -24.14
CA GLN A 646 6.86 -10.54 -22.78
C GLN A 646 5.56 -9.85 -22.34
N VAL A 647 5.13 -10.16 -21.12
CA VAL A 647 3.89 -9.67 -20.51
C VAL A 647 4.21 -9.20 -19.09
N TRP A 648 3.74 -8.02 -18.71
CA TRP A 648 3.98 -7.43 -17.38
C TRP A 648 2.67 -7.28 -16.62
N VAL A 649 2.70 -7.63 -15.34
CA VAL A 649 1.58 -7.52 -14.39
C VAL A 649 2.02 -6.58 -13.27
N ASN A 650 1.37 -5.43 -13.15
CA ASN A 650 1.65 -4.50 -12.06
C ASN A 650 1.03 -4.97 -10.73
N GLU A 651 1.31 -4.26 -9.64
CA GLU A 651 0.78 -4.58 -8.31
C GLU A 651 -0.75 -4.62 -8.22
N LYS A 652 -1.46 -3.91 -9.13
CA LYS A 652 -2.93 -3.85 -9.22
C LYS A 652 -3.52 -4.96 -10.09
N GLY A 653 -2.70 -5.86 -10.63
CA GLY A 653 -3.12 -6.92 -11.55
C GLY A 653 -3.41 -6.45 -12.98
N GLN A 654 -2.99 -5.24 -13.37
CA GLN A 654 -3.14 -4.74 -14.73
C GLN A 654 -2.05 -5.29 -15.65
N LEU A 655 -2.42 -5.62 -16.90
CA LEU A 655 -1.55 -6.21 -17.91
C LEU A 655 -0.96 -5.17 -18.85
N PHE A 656 0.33 -5.30 -19.14
CA PHE A 656 1.06 -4.47 -20.09
C PHE A 656 1.94 -5.33 -21.01
N LEU A 657 2.19 -4.84 -22.23
CA LEU A 657 3.11 -5.45 -23.20
C LEU A 657 4.46 -4.71 -23.29
N TYR A 658 4.72 -3.89 -22.27
CA TYR A 658 5.94 -3.13 -22.03
C TYR A 658 6.18 -3.07 -20.53
N GLU A 659 7.40 -2.79 -20.10
CA GLU A 659 7.74 -2.57 -18.70
C GLU A 659 7.14 -1.24 -18.19
N PRO A 660 6.17 -1.26 -17.26
CA PRO A 660 5.62 -0.04 -16.65
C PRO A 660 6.69 0.76 -15.90
N LEU A 661 6.64 2.08 -16.00
CA LEU A 661 7.57 3.00 -15.34
C LEU A 661 7.03 3.36 -13.94
N LYS A 662 7.89 3.33 -12.92
CA LYS A 662 7.56 3.80 -11.56
C LYS A 662 7.67 5.33 -11.47
N THR A 663 6.79 6.05 -12.17
CA THR A 663 6.82 7.52 -12.24
C THR A 663 5.41 8.12 -12.19
N ASN A 664 5.30 9.39 -11.77
CA ASN A 664 4.09 10.22 -11.87
C ASN A 664 3.93 10.88 -13.25
N HIS A 665 4.48 10.26 -14.30
CA HIS A 665 4.49 10.79 -15.67
C HIS A 665 4.09 9.70 -16.66
N VAL A 666 3.58 10.10 -17.82
CA VAL A 666 3.41 9.22 -18.98
C VAL A 666 4.50 9.52 -19.99
N ARG A 667 5.26 8.49 -20.34
CA ARG A 667 6.28 8.54 -21.37
C ARG A 667 5.68 8.40 -22.76
N ILE A 668 5.92 9.36 -23.65
CA ILE A 668 5.63 9.25 -25.08
C ILE A 668 6.92 8.83 -25.79
N ASN A 669 6.97 7.59 -26.26
CA ASN A 669 8.06 7.06 -27.07
C ASN A 669 7.84 7.40 -28.54
N VAL A 670 8.81 8.06 -29.16
CA VAL A 670 8.70 8.65 -30.49
C VAL A 670 9.67 7.97 -31.46
N ASN A 671 9.09 7.24 -32.41
CA ASN A 671 9.81 6.60 -33.51
C ASN A 671 9.41 7.27 -34.84
N MET A 672 9.75 8.55 -34.96
CA MET A 672 9.45 9.38 -36.12
C MET A 672 10.73 10.01 -36.66
N ASP A 673 10.79 10.25 -37.97
CA ASP A 673 11.81 11.12 -38.55
C ASP A 673 11.57 12.59 -38.15
N LEU A 674 12.32 13.05 -37.14
CA LEU A 674 12.32 14.44 -36.67
C LEU A 674 13.48 15.26 -37.25
N SER A 675 14.16 14.81 -38.31
CA SER A 675 15.35 15.50 -38.86
C SER A 675 15.08 16.94 -39.30
N ASN A 676 13.82 17.28 -39.57
CA ASN A 676 13.38 18.61 -39.99
C ASN A 676 13.00 19.55 -38.82
N PHE A 677 13.05 19.06 -37.57
CA PHE A 677 12.83 19.85 -36.36
C PHE A 677 14.19 20.23 -35.78
N GLN A 678 14.47 21.53 -35.62
CA GLN A 678 15.72 22.02 -35.06
C GLN A 678 15.79 21.83 -33.55
N GLU A 679 14.71 22.15 -32.83
CA GLU A 679 14.57 21.95 -31.40
C GLU A 679 13.23 21.27 -31.08
N PRO A 680 13.09 19.95 -31.29
CA PRO A 680 11.83 19.28 -31.07
C PRO A 680 11.41 19.27 -29.58
N GLY A 681 10.17 19.66 -29.32
CA GLY A 681 9.51 19.74 -28.02
C GLY A 681 8.10 19.16 -28.08
N VAL A 682 7.49 18.91 -26.92
CA VAL A 682 6.09 18.43 -26.82
C VAL A 682 5.19 19.52 -26.26
N TRP A 683 3.99 19.62 -26.83
CA TRP A 683 2.88 20.38 -26.29
C TRP A 683 1.75 19.41 -25.92
N ALA A 684 1.35 19.37 -24.66
CA ALA A 684 0.27 18.50 -24.19
C ALA A 684 -0.93 19.31 -23.65
N TRP A 685 -2.11 18.71 -23.74
CA TRP A 685 -3.37 19.25 -23.24
C TRP A 685 -4.25 18.14 -22.68
N LYS A 686 -5.45 18.52 -22.22
CA LYS A 686 -6.35 17.69 -21.40
C LYS A 686 -5.74 17.36 -20.03
N ASP A 687 -5.83 16.13 -19.53
CA ASP A 687 -5.36 15.78 -18.19
C ASP A 687 -3.82 15.88 -18.04
N GLY A 688 -3.07 15.84 -19.15
CA GLY A 688 -1.63 16.13 -19.18
C GLY A 688 -1.27 17.62 -19.36
N GLY A 689 -2.26 18.51 -19.36
CA GLY A 689 -2.11 19.93 -19.69
C GLY A 689 -1.80 20.87 -18.53
N THR A 690 -1.72 20.39 -17.28
CA THR A 690 -1.63 21.24 -16.07
C THR A 690 -0.39 22.14 -16.01
N ILE A 691 0.70 21.76 -16.69
CA ILE A 691 1.94 22.54 -16.80
C ILE A 691 2.03 23.41 -18.07
N PHE A 692 1.18 23.18 -19.09
CA PHE A 692 1.21 23.86 -20.38
C PHE A 692 0.21 25.04 -20.41
N LYS A 693 0.43 26.06 -19.57
CA LYS A 693 -0.49 27.22 -19.44
C LYS A 693 -0.31 28.29 -20.52
N ASP A 694 0.90 28.41 -21.07
CA ASP A 694 1.24 29.37 -22.12
C ASP A 694 2.04 28.69 -23.23
N TRP A 695 1.57 28.83 -24.48
CA TRP A 695 2.28 28.38 -25.70
C TRP A 695 3.71 28.94 -25.81
N ASN A 696 4.02 29.98 -25.04
CA ASN A 696 5.28 30.70 -25.09
C ASN A 696 6.37 30.27 -24.10
N ASN A 697 6.06 29.65 -22.95
CA ASN A 697 7.07 29.49 -21.88
C ASN A 697 7.27 28.09 -21.26
N ASN A 698 6.39 27.11 -21.49
CA ASN A 698 6.49 25.82 -20.79
C ASN A 698 6.47 24.64 -21.78
N THR A 699 7.59 24.40 -22.47
CA THR A 699 7.77 23.20 -23.29
C THR A 699 8.92 22.38 -22.72
N GLN A 700 8.70 21.09 -22.44
CA GLN A 700 9.77 20.19 -22.02
C GLN A 700 10.65 19.85 -23.24
N ARG A 701 11.97 19.90 -23.03
CA ARG A 701 12.97 19.49 -24.02
C ARG A 701 13.06 17.96 -24.07
N ILE A 702 13.32 17.47 -25.28
CA ILE A 702 13.53 16.05 -25.59
C ILE A 702 14.63 15.42 -24.73
N ILE A 703 14.44 14.15 -24.37
CA ILE A 703 15.49 13.29 -23.85
C ILE A 703 15.77 12.21 -24.91
N GLN A 704 17.04 12.09 -25.33
CA GLN A 704 17.49 11.04 -26.24
C GLN A 704 18.29 10.02 -25.45
N LYS A 705 17.88 8.75 -25.51
CA LYS A 705 18.63 7.62 -24.94
C LYS A 705 18.71 6.51 -25.98
N GLU A 706 19.92 6.04 -26.28
CA GLU A 706 20.17 4.90 -27.18
C GLU A 706 19.53 5.00 -28.58
N GLY A 707 19.35 6.22 -29.10
CA GLY A 707 18.79 6.46 -30.43
C GLY A 707 17.27 6.52 -30.51
N LEU A 708 16.56 6.35 -29.38
CA LEU A 708 15.11 6.54 -29.28
C LEU A 708 14.80 7.89 -28.62
N TRP A 709 13.80 8.57 -29.16
CA TRP A 709 13.31 9.85 -28.64
C TRP A 709 12.13 9.59 -27.70
N TYR A 710 12.08 10.26 -26.55
CA TYR A 710 10.89 10.23 -25.69
C TYR A 710 10.63 11.55 -24.94
N PHE A 711 9.39 11.70 -24.45
CA PHE A 711 8.92 12.81 -23.62
C PHE A 711 8.20 12.28 -22.38
N ASP A 712 8.47 12.84 -21.19
CA ASP A 712 7.80 12.43 -19.95
C ASP A 712 6.80 13.51 -19.50
N ILE A 713 5.52 13.30 -19.78
CA ILE A 713 4.46 14.28 -19.48
C ILE A 713 3.94 14.01 -18.06
N PRO A 714 4.03 14.97 -17.11
CA PRO A 714 3.49 14.78 -15.76
C PRO A 714 1.97 14.60 -15.80
N MET A 715 1.45 13.68 -14.97
CA MET A 715 0.02 13.41 -14.88
C MET A 715 -0.53 13.60 -13.48
N ASN A 716 -1.80 14.01 -13.40
CA ASN A 716 -2.58 13.97 -12.17
C ASN A 716 -3.02 12.52 -11.89
N GLN A 717 -3.28 12.17 -10.63
CA GLN A 717 -3.60 10.79 -10.21
C GLN A 717 -4.87 10.19 -10.85
N GLU A 718 -5.75 11.01 -11.42
CA GLU A 718 -7.00 10.56 -12.05
C GLU A 718 -7.03 10.75 -13.59
N ALA A 719 -5.87 10.95 -14.24
CA ALA A 719 -5.82 11.23 -15.68
C ALA A 719 -6.46 10.11 -16.53
N LYS A 720 -7.43 10.48 -17.37
CA LYS A 720 -8.20 9.58 -18.24
C LYS A 720 -7.79 9.72 -19.70
N ASP A 721 -7.49 10.94 -20.13
CA ASP A 721 -7.12 11.21 -21.50
C ASP A 721 -5.93 12.17 -21.65
N LEU A 722 -5.26 12.04 -22.78
CA LEU A 722 -4.08 12.81 -23.11
C LEU A 722 -4.14 13.27 -24.55
N GLY A 723 -4.06 14.59 -24.76
CA GLY A 723 -3.80 15.16 -26.06
C GLY A 723 -2.36 15.69 -26.12
N PHE A 724 -1.64 15.46 -27.22
CA PHE A 724 -0.32 16.02 -27.41
C PHE A 724 0.05 16.19 -28.89
N LEU A 725 1.04 17.04 -29.16
CA LEU A 725 1.66 17.20 -30.47
C LEU A 725 3.14 17.56 -30.30
N ILE A 726 3.95 17.30 -31.33
CA ILE A 726 5.38 17.67 -31.35
C ILE A 726 5.51 19.01 -32.10
N VAL A 727 6.20 19.96 -31.48
CA VAL A 727 6.52 21.29 -32.02
C VAL A 727 8.02 21.46 -32.18
N ASP A 728 8.45 22.27 -33.14
CA ASP A 728 9.82 22.80 -33.16
C ASP A 728 9.88 24.08 -32.31
N LEU A 729 10.65 24.06 -31.22
CA LEU A 729 10.82 25.20 -30.33
C LEU A 729 11.57 26.36 -30.99
N ALA A 730 12.39 26.08 -32.01
CA ALA A 730 13.07 27.09 -32.80
C ALA A 730 12.16 27.72 -33.88
N ASN A 731 11.16 26.96 -34.36
CA ASN A 731 10.17 27.43 -35.34
C ASN A 731 8.78 26.84 -35.06
N LYS A 732 7.98 27.51 -34.24
CA LYS A 732 6.69 26.99 -33.74
C LYS A 732 5.60 26.78 -34.80
N ASP A 733 5.80 27.25 -36.05
CA ASP A 733 4.93 26.92 -37.18
C ASP A 733 5.18 25.51 -37.73
N GLN A 734 6.36 24.93 -37.45
CA GLN A 734 6.70 23.55 -37.75
C GLN A 734 6.22 22.64 -36.61
N LYS A 735 5.17 21.84 -36.88
CA LYS A 735 4.54 20.94 -35.91
C LYS A 735 3.97 19.68 -36.56
N THR A 736 3.75 18.64 -35.76
CA THR A 736 3.01 17.45 -36.17
C THR A 736 1.49 17.70 -36.16
N GLN A 737 0.72 16.72 -36.62
CA GLN A 737 -0.71 16.66 -36.29
C GLN A 737 -0.95 16.48 -34.78
N ASP A 738 -2.19 16.69 -34.37
CA ASP A 738 -2.67 16.39 -33.01
C ASP A 738 -2.75 14.87 -32.82
N PHE A 739 -2.23 14.41 -31.68
CA PHE A 739 -2.39 13.06 -31.17
C PHE A 739 -3.30 13.08 -29.95
N VAL A 740 -4.22 12.13 -29.87
CA VAL A 740 -5.14 11.98 -28.74
C VAL A 740 -5.22 10.52 -28.34
N TYR A 741 -5.12 10.26 -27.05
CA TYR A 741 -5.33 8.95 -26.45
C TYR A 741 -6.32 9.10 -25.29
N ASP A 742 -7.44 8.41 -25.33
CA ASP A 742 -8.60 8.59 -24.45
C ASP A 742 -8.79 7.48 -23.42
N ARG A 743 -7.80 6.59 -23.30
CA ARG A 743 -7.86 5.38 -22.46
C ARG A 743 -6.61 5.22 -21.59
N LEU A 744 -6.16 6.30 -20.94
CA LEU A 744 -4.88 6.30 -20.24
C LEU A 744 -4.81 5.25 -19.13
N ASN A 745 -5.88 5.05 -18.33
CA ASN A 745 -6.13 3.88 -17.46
C ASN A 745 -4.91 3.19 -16.79
N GLY A 746 -3.94 3.96 -16.27
CA GLY A 746 -2.74 3.43 -15.62
C GLY A 746 -1.57 3.07 -16.56
N HIS A 747 -1.70 3.29 -17.87
CA HIS A 747 -0.58 3.26 -18.81
C HIS A 747 0.45 4.34 -18.47
N THR A 748 1.70 3.92 -18.31
CA THR A 748 2.83 4.81 -18.03
C THR A 748 3.64 5.12 -19.29
N GLN A 749 3.38 4.41 -20.39
CA GLN A 749 4.04 4.61 -21.67
C GLN A 749 3.04 4.55 -22.83
N LEU A 750 3.24 5.42 -23.82
CA LEU A 750 2.57 5.45 -25.11
C LEU A 750 3.62 5.50 -26.23
N PHE A 751 3.24 5.09 -27.43
CA PHE A 751 4.16 4.91 -28.56
C PHE A 751 3.57 5.52 -29.84
N ILE A 752 4.37 6.27 -30.57
CA ILE A 752 4.01 6.81 -31.89
C ILE A 752 5.10 6.49 -32.92
N ARG A 753 4.70 6.37 -34.19
CA ARG A 753 5.63 6.18 -35.31
C ARG A 753 5.21 6.95 -36.56
N ASP A 754 6.19 7.36 -37.36
CA ASP A 754 6.09 8.13 -38.61
C ASP A 754 4.70 8.74 -38.97
N LYS A 755 4.20 8.54 -40.20
CA LYS A 755 2.99 9.19 -40.72
C LYS A 755 1.68 8.65 -40.11
N ASP A 756 1.77 7.84 -39.05
CA ASP A 756 0.59 7.31 -38.39
C ASP A 756 -0.11 8.44 -37.64
N LYS A 757 -1.43 8.49 -37.75
CA LYS A 757 -2.27 9.39 -36.95
C LYS A 757 -2.74 8.74 -35.64
N ILE A 758 -2.10 7.64 -35.25
CA ILE A 758 -2.56 6.74 -34.20
C ILE A 758 -1.52 6.72 -33.06
N VAL A 759 -2.02 6.73 -31.83
CA VAL A 759 -1.21 6.51 -30.61
C VAL A 759 -1.38 5.06 -30.18
N TYR A 760 -0.27 4.38 -29.97
CA TYR A 760 -0.24 2.98 -29.54
C TYR A 760 0.08 2.87 -28.05
N ASP A 761 -0.49 1.87 -27.39
CA ASP A 761 -0.22 1.50 -26.00
C ASP A 761 0.77 0.33 -25.89
N ASN A 762 1.47 0.01 -26.98
CA ASN A 762 2.45 -1.06 -27.01
C ASN A 762 3.59 -0.72 -27.99
N PRO A 763 4.82 -1.20 -27.71
CA PRO A 763 6.01 -0.86 -28.50
C PRO A 763 6.03 -1.52 -29.89
N TYR A 764 5.08 -2.40 -30.18
CA TYR A 764 4.99 -3.13 -31.44
C TYR A 764 4.15 -2.40 -32.50
N TYR A 765 3.63 -1.22 -32.17
CA TYR A 765 2.78 -0.38 -33.04
C TYR A 765 1.61 -1.17 -33.61
N TYR A 766 1.02 -2.01 -32.75
CA TYR A 766 -0.07 -2.88 -33.10
C TYR A 766 -1.36 -2.32 -32.52
N ASN A 767 -2.37 -2.11 -33.36
CA ASN A 767 -3.69 -1.71 -32.91
C ASN A 767 -4.52 -2.96 -32.66
N ALA A 768 -5.03 -3.12 -31.44
CA ALA A 768 -5.74 -4.32 -30.99
C ALA A 768 -7.02 -4.62 -31.79
N SER A 769 -7.53 -3.66 -32.56
CA SER A 769 -8.72 -3.77 -33.41
C SER A 769 -8.59 -4.83 -34.50
N LYS A 770 -9.18 -6.01 -34.27
CA LYS A 770 -9.25 -7.13 -35.21
C LYS A 770 -10.69 -7.61 -35.35
N PRO A 771 -11.10 -8.10 -36.54
CA PRO A 771 -12.32 -8.87 -36.67
C PRO A 771 -12.21 -10.16 -35.85
N THR A 772 -13.23 -10.45 -35.04
CA THR A 772 -13.28 -11.61 -34.14
C THR A 772 -14.26 -12.68 -34.61
N GLY A 773 -15.21 -12.32 -35.48
CA GLY A 773 -16.16 -13.27 -36.05
C GLY A 773 -17.18 -12.62 -36.96
N ALA A 774 -17.93 -13.45 -37.67
CA ALA A 774 -18.96 -13.02 -38.60
C ALA A 774 -20.25 -13.83 -38.37
N ARG A 775 -21.40 -13.15 -38.33
CA ARG A 775 -22.71 -13.77 -38.11
C ARG A 775 -23.75 -13.26 -39.09
N LEU A 776 -24.59 -14.18 -39.57
CA LEU A 776 -25.76 -13.85 -40.39
C LEU A 776 -26.97 -13.69 -39.45
N THR A 777 -27.40 -12.45 -39.21
CA THR A 777 -28.51 -12.15 -38.29
C THR A 777 -29.86 -12.09 -38.98
N LYS A 778 -29.88 -11.79 -40.28
CA LYS A 778 -31.04 -11.92 -41.17
C LYS A 778 -30.57 -12.45 -42.52
N VAL A 779 -31.50 -12.87 -43.39
CA VAL A 779 -31.16 -13.35 -44.74
C VAL A 779 -30.39 -12.31 -45.58
N ASP A 780 -30.45 -11.04 -45.20
CA ASP A 780 -29.85 -9.88 -45.85
C ASP A 780 -28.89 -9.06 -44.96
N HIS A 781 -28.68 -9.44 -43.70
CA HIS A 781 -27.81 -8.71 -42.74
C HIS A 781 -26.73 -9.61 -42.16
N LEU A 782 -25.48 -9.13 -42.26
CA LEU A 782 -24.31 -9.79 -41.72
C LEU A 782 -23.60 -8.83 -40.76
N GLU A 783 -23.35 -9.30 -39.55
CA GLU A 783 -22.60 -8.59 -38.52
C GLU A 783 -21.19 -9.18 -38.40
N VAL A 784 -20.19 -8.32 -38.47
CA VAL A 784 -18.79 -8.66 -38.21
C VAL A 784 -18.41 -8.03 -36.89
N SER A 785 -18.07 -8.86 -35.90
CA SER A 785 -17.61 -8.40 -34.60
C SER A 785 -16.14 -8.00 -34.63
N TYR A 786 -15.79 -6.95 -33.90
CA TYR A 786 -14.42 -6.47 -33.73
C TYR A 786 -14.06 -6.34 -32.24
N THR A 787 -12.76 -6.37 -31.92
CA THR A 787 -12.27 -5.99 -30.59
C THR A 787 -12.43 -4.48 -30.30
N SER A 788 -12.39 -3.64 -31.34
CA SER A 788 -12.75 -2.22 -31.31
C SER A 788 -13.03 -1.72 -32.73
N VAL A 789 -13.94 -0.76 -32.92
CA VAL A 789 -14.20 -0.14 -34.24
C VAL A 789 -13.95 1.37 -34.28
N GLU A 790 -13.36 1.94 -33.23
CA GLU A 790 -13.30 3.40 -33.04
C GLU A 790 -12.60 4.18 -34.17
N TRP A 791 -11.58 3.57 -34.77
CA TRP A 791 -10.79 4.15 -35.87
C TRP A 791 -11.25 3.70 -37.26
N LEU A 792 -12.19 2.74 -37.35
CA LEU A 792 -12.66 2.23 -38.62
C LEU A 792 -13.63 3.22 -39.26
N ASP A 793 -13.42 3.48 -40.55
CA ASP A 793 -14.34 4.25 -41.38
C ASP A 793 -14.94 3.40 -42.50
N GLU A 794 -16.14 3.77 -42.95
CA GLU A 794 -16.90 3.01 -43.96
C GLU A 794 -16.17 2.89 -45.30
N ALA A 795 -15.33 3.88 -45.67
CA ALA A 795 -14.62 3.90 -46.93
C ALA A 795 -13.47 2.89 -46.93
N PHE A 796 -12.72 2.82 -45.82
CA PHE A 796 -11.68 1.83 -45.59
C PHE A 796 -12.25 0.41 -45.64
N ILE A 797 -13.35 0.15 -44.91
CA ILE A 797 -13.98 -1.17 -44.85
C ILE A 797 -14.45 -1.64 -46.22
N LYS A 798 -15.04 -0.73 -47.01
CA LYS A 798 -15.55 -1.04 -48.35
C LYS A 798 -14.50 -1.60 -49.30
N ASP A 799 -13.25 -1.18 -49.16
CA ASP A 799 -12.14 -1.66 -49.99
C ASP A 799 -11.53 -2.97 -49.47
N GLN A 800 -11.83 -3.37 -48.23
CA GLN A 800 -11.23 -4.53 -47.55
C GLN A 800 -12.19 -5.72 -47.38
N VAL A 801 -13.50 -5.54 -47.57
CA VAL A 801 -14.51 -6.59 -47.33
C VAL A 801 -14.95 -7.28 -48.63
N ILE A 802 -14.91 -8.61 -48.64
CA ILE A 802 -15.46 -9.45 -49.71
C ILE A 802 -16.35 -10.54 -49.08
N VAL A 803 -17.62 -10.61 -49.47
CA VAL A 803 -18.53 -11.68 -49.06
C VAL A 803 -18.63 -12.73 -50.17
N ARG A 804 -18.46 -14.01 -49.83
CA ARG A 804 -18.49 -15.13 -50.78
C ARG A 804 -19.44 -16.24 -50.34
N SER A 805 -19.98 -16.96 -51.32
CA SER A 805 -20.68 -18.24 -51.15
C SER A 805 -20.08 -19.28 -52.08
N GLY A 806 -19.25 -20.17 -51.54
CA GLY A 806 -18.36 -21.00 -52.36
C GLY A 806 -17.39 -20.13 -53.18
N GLU A 807 -17.39 -20.30 -54.51
CA GLU A 807 -16.53 -19.52 -55.42
C GLU A 807 -17.16 -18.18 -55.85
N THR A 808 -18.44 -17.94 -55.54
CA THR A 808 -19.19 -16.77 -55.99
C THR A 808 -19.03 -15.59 -55.01
N VAL A 809 -18.66 -14.41 -55.52
CA VAL A 809 -18.66 -13.16 -54.73
C VAL A 809 -20.06 -12.55 -54.74
N LEU A 810 -20.56 -12.18 -53.56
CA LEU A 810 -21.86 -11.55 -53.35
C LEU A 810 -21.71 -10.03 -53.16
N PRO A 811 -22.59 -9.21 -53.76
CA PRO A 811 -22.53 -7.76 -53.60
C PRO A 811 -22.97 -7.33 -52.21
N VAL A 812 -22.21 -6.42 -51.60
CA VAL A 812 -22.59 -5.67 -50.39
C VAL A 812 -23.18 -4.33 -50.82
N THR A 813 -24.43 -4.06 -50.43
CA THR A 813 -25.18 -2.86 -50.84
C THR A 813 -24.97 -1.68 -49.89
N SER A 814 -24.78 -1.94 -48.59
CA SER A 814 -24.40 -0.92 -47.60
C SER A 814 -23.52 -1.48 -46.50
N ILE A 815 -22.71 -0.60 -45.90
CA ILE A 815 -21.82 -0.87 -44.78
C ILE A 815 -22.07 0.22 -43.73
N SER A 816 -22.16 -0.15 -42.46
CA SER A 816 -22.20 0.79 -41.35
C SER A 816 -21.38 0.30 -40.17
N VAL A 817 -20.78 1.21 -39.42
CA VAL A 817 -20.01 0.91 -38.21
C VAL A 817 -20.84 1.23 -36.97
N ASP A 818 -21.07 0.22 -36.14
CA ASP A 818 -21.74 0.34 -34.85
C ASP A 818 -20.69 0.38 -33.73
N LYS A 819 -20.44 1.58 -33.21
CA LYS A 819 -19.46 1.84 -32.15
C LYS A 819 -19.90 1.34 -30.78
N ASP A 820 -21.20 1.30 -30.51
CA ASP A 820 -21.72 0.88 -29.21
C ASP A 820 -21.53 -0.62 -29.00
N THR A 821 -21.55 -1.39 -30.08
CA THR A 821 -21.41 -2.85 -30.05
C THR A 821 -20.07 -3.36 -30.59
N ASN A 822 -19.21 -2.47 -31.09
CA ASN A 822 -17.97 -2.78 -31.81
C ASN A 822 -18.19 -3.74 -32.99
N GLN A 823 -19.13 -3.39 -33.87
CA GLN A 823 -19.50 -4.21 -35.02
C GLN A 823 -19.48 -3.44 -36.33
N ILE A 824 -19.26 -4.15 -37.42
CA ILE A 824 -19.56 -3.70 -38.77
C ILE A 824 -20.80 -4.44 -39.25
N ILE A 825 -21.79 -3.71 -39.75
CA ILE A 825 -23.01 -4.26 -40.34
C ILE A 825 -22.88 -4.18 -41.86
N LEU A 826 -22.97 -5.33 -42.51
CA LEU A 826 -23.02 -5.46 -43.97
C LEU A 826 -24.45 -5.82 -44.36
N VAL A 827 -24.99 -5.13 -45.35
CA VAL A 827 -26.31 -5.43 -45.93
C VAL A 827 -26.13 -5.88 -47.38
N GLY A 828 -26.87 -6.90 -47.79
CA GLY A 828 -26.80 -7.47 -49.14
C GLY A 828 -27.81 -8.62 -49.32
N ASP A 829 -27.70 -9.38 -50.41
CA ASP A 829 -28.48 -10.62 -50.57
C ASP A 829 -27.60 -11.83 -50.24
N PHE A 830 -27.70 -12.30 -49.01
CA PHE A 830 -26.86 -13.36 -48.47
C PHE A 830 -27.59 -14.70 -48.35
N LYS A 831 -28.80 -14.83 -48.89
CA LYS A 831 -29.55 -16.10 -48.84
C LYS A 831 -28.92 -17.13 -49.77
N GLN A 832 -28.19 -18.09 -49.22
CA GLN A 832 -27.46 -19.09 -50.01
C GLN A 832 -27.55 -20.50 -49.40
N ASP A 833 -27.53 -21.52 -50.27
CA ASP A 833 -27.52 -22.94 -49.85
C ASP A 833 -26.11 -23.43 -49.43
N LYS A 834 -25.08 -22.64 -49.70
CA LYS A 834 -23.67 -22.92 -49.37
C LYS A 834 -23.20 -22.02 -48.22
N PRO A 835 -22.18 -22.46 -47.45
CA PRO A 835 -21.59 -21.63 -46.40
C PRO A 835 -21.10 -20.29 -46.93
N LEU A 836 -21.39 -19.23 -46.19
CA LEU A 836 -20.90 -17.90 -46.44
C LEU A 836 -19.53 -17.70 -45.79
N ILE A 837 -18.64 -17.00 -46.50
CA ILE A 837 -17.34 -16.56 -46.00
C ILE A 837 -17.28 -15.05 -46.17
N VAL A 838 -16.84 -14.33 -45.14
CA VAL A 838 -16.50 -12.91 -45.24
C VAL A 838 -15.00 -12.80 -45.12
N GLU A 839 -14.36 -12.28 -46.16
CA GLU A 839 -12.95 -11.91 -46.15
C GLU A 839 -12.84 -10.44 -45.76
N ILE A 840 -12.06 -10.13 -44.73
CA ILE A 840 -11.79 -8.76 -44.29
C ILE A 840 -10.29 -8.62 -44.10
N GLU A 841 -9.70 -7.61 -44.72
CA GLU A 841 -8.23 -7.43 -44.72
C GLU A 841 -7.49 -8.69 -45.20
N LYS A 842 -8.13 -9.46 -46.09
CA LYS A 842 -7.68 -10.77 -46.63
C LYS A 842 -7.72 -11.94 -45.64
N GLU A 843 -8.27 -11.77 -44.45
CA GLU A 843 -8.56 -12.89 -43.53
C GLU A 843 -9.99 -13.42 -43.72
N PRO A 844 -10.18 -14.72 -44.01
CA PRO A 844 -11.50 -15.31 -44.19
C PRO A 844 -12.15 -15.72 -42.87
N PHE A 845 -13.39 -15.29 -42.66
CA PHE A 845 -14.25 -15.68 -41.53
C PHE A 845 -15.44 -16.49 -42.02
N ASN A 846 -15.63 -17.68 -41.44
CA ASN A 846 -16.85 -18.45 -41.66
C ASN A 846 -18.02 -17.73 -40.98
N VAL A 847 -19.07 -17.46 -41.75
CA VAL A 847 -20.27 -16.81 -41.22
C VAL A 847 -21.13 -17.84 -40.51
N VAL A 848 -21.45 -17.58 -39.26
CA VAL A 848 -22.33 -18.43 -38.46
C VAL A 848 -23.75 -17.86 -38.49
N MET A 849 -24.75 -18.71 -38.74
CA MET A 849 -26.15 -18.29 -38.64
C MET A 849 -26.49 -17.97 -37.18
N ASP A 850 -27.01 -16.78 -36.93
CA ASP A 850 -27.48 -16.38 -35.60
C ASP A 850 -28.58 -17.33 -35.12
N TRP A 851 -28.64 -17.55 -33.80
CA TRP A 851 -29.58 -18.49 -33.22
C TRP A 851 -31.03 -18.04 -33.44
N ARG A 852 -31.32 -16.74 -33.45
CA ARG A 852 -32.70 -16.24 -33.69
C ARG A 852 -33.16 -16.52 -35.11
N LEU A 853 -32.27 -16.34 -36.08
CA LEU A 853 -32.54 -16.69 -37.47
C LEU A 853 -32.69 -18.20 -37.64
N LYS A 854 -31.87 -19.00 -36.93
CA LYS A 854 -32.03 -20.46 -36.92
C LYS A 854 -33.38 -20.88 -36.37
N ASP A 855 -33.86 -20.26 -35.30
CA ASP A 855 -35.19 -20.54 -34.73
C ASP A 855 -36.31 -20.14 -35.68
N GLU A 856 -36.25 -18.94 -36.28
CA GLU A 856 -37.25 -18.49 -37.26
C GLU A 856 -37.41 -19.52 -38.40
N LEU A 857 -36.30 -20.07 -38.89
CA LEU A 857 -36.30 -21.01 -40.00
C LEU A 857 -36.65 -22.44 -39.57
N TYR A 858 -36.12 -22.90 -38.43
CA TYR A 858 -36.04 -24.32 -38.08
C TYR A 858 -36.64 -24.70 -36.72
N ALA A 859 -37.26 -23.79 -35.97
CA ALA A 859 -37.94 -24.15 -34.73
C ALA A 859 -38.91 -25.33 -34.93
N TYR A 860 -38.87 -26.29 -34.01
CA TYR A 860 -39.62 -27.53 -34.05
C TYR A 860 -40.13 -27.88 -32.66
N ASP A 861 -41.45 -27.93 -32.51
CA ASP A 861 -42.13 -28.21 -31.24
C ASP A 861 -42.66 -29.66 -31.14
N GLY A 862 -42.35 -30.50 -32.12
CA GLY A 862 -42.76 -31.91 -32.11
C GLY A 862 -41.86 -32.80 -31.25
N PRO A 863 -42.21 -34.09 -31.11
CA PRO A 863 -41.43 -35.03 -30.29
C PRO A 863 -40.05 -35.29 -30.91
N LEU A 864 -39.03 -35.31 -30.05
CA LEU A 864 -37.63 -35.61 -30.36
C LEU A 864 -37.13 -36.75 -29.46
N GLY A 865 -36.04 -37.40 -29.86
CA GLY A 865 -35.49 -38.55 -29.15
C GLY A 865 -36.16 -39.88 -29.52
N LEU A 866 -36.03 -40.84 -28.62
CA LEU A 866 -36.50 -42.21 -28.79
C LEU A 866 -37.93 -42.38 -28.31
N GLU A 867 -38.81 -42.82 -29.21
CA GLU A 867 -40.12 -43.37 -28.85
C GLU A 867 -40.12 -44.86 -29.13
N LEU A 868 -40.24 -45.68 -28.09
CA LEU A 868 -40.19 -47.14 -28.19
C LEU A 868 -41.46 -47.76 -27.59
N SER A 869 -42.02 -48.77 -28.27
CA SER A 869 -43.12 -49.60 -27.77
C SER A 869 -42.74 -50.35 -26.48
N GLU A 870 -43.74 -50.83 -25.70
CA GLU A 870 -43.48 -51.53 -24.43
C GLU A 870 -42.66 -52.82 -24.61
N ASP A 871 -42.85 -53.55 -25.70
CA ASP A 871 -42.10 -54.77 -26.02
C ASP A 871 -40.75 -54.48 -26.70
N GLY A 872 -40.50 -53.22 -27.06
CA GLY A 872 -39.29 -52.79 -27.76
C GLY A 872 -39.16 -53.27 -29.20
N LEU A 873 -40.24 -53.80 -29.80
CA LEU A 873 -40.21 -54.31 -31.17
C LEU A 873 -40.37 -53.21 -32.22
N THR A 874 -41.13 -52.16 -31.91
CA THR A 874 -41.36 -51.02 -32.82
C THR A 874 -41.08 -49.67 -32.14
N GLY A 875 -40.74 -48.65 -32.92
CA GLY A 875 -40.50 -47.31 -32.41
C GLY A 875 -40.19 -46.28 -33.48
N SER A 876 -39.81 -45.08 -33.08
CA SER A 876 -39.22 -44.06 -33.95
C SER A 876 -38.10 -43.32 -33.22
N LEU A 877 -37.14 -42.79 -33.97
CA LEU A 877 -36.05 -42.00 -33.43
C LEU A 877 -35.89 -40.72 -34.24
N LYS A 878 -35.95 -39.57 -33.57
CA LYS A 878 -35.91 -38.24 -34.20
C LYS A 878 -34.81 -37.35 -33.63
N LEU A 879 -34.05 -36.70 -34.50
CA LEU A 879 -33.02 -35.72 -34.12
C LEU A 879 -33.20 -34.41 -34.86
N TRP A 880 -33.19 -33.30 -34.12
CA TRP A 880 -33.12 -31.97 -34.72
C TRP A 880 -31.67 -31.61 -35.06
N SER A 881 -31.35 -31.50 -36.34
CA SER A 881 -30.03 -31.13 -36.82
C SER A 881 -30.11 -30.44 -38.19
N PRO A 882 -30.56 -29.17 -38.23
CA PRO A 882 -30.92 -28.47 -39.47
C PRO A 882 -29.76 -28.32 -40.46
N SER A 883 -28.54 -28.14 -39.95
CA SER A 883 -27.32 -27.96 -40.75
C SER A 883 -26.67 -29.27 -41.22
N ALA A 884 -27.22 -30.44 -40.86
CA ALA A 884 -26.68 -31.72 -41.31
C ALA A 884 -26.92 -31.95 -42.81
N GLN A 885 -25.93 -32.58 -43.46
CA GLN A 885 -26.05 -33.10 -44.82
C GLN A 885 -26.58 -34.53 -44.81
N GLU A 886 -26.15 -35.33 -43.83
CA GLU A 886 -26.61 -36.70 -43.59
C GLU A 886 -26.60 -36.97 -42.09
N VAL A 887 -27.58 -37.73 -41.62
CA VAL A 887 -27.66 -38.26 -40.26
C VAL A 887 -27.88 -39.77 -40.33
N ASN A 888 -27.02 -40.53 -39.67
CA ASN A 888 -27.13 -41.97 -39.52
C ASN A 888 -27.24 -42.34 -38.04
N ILE A 889 -27.72 -43.55 -37.76
CA ILE A 889 -27.79 -44.09 -36.40
C ILE A 889 -26.94 -45.35 -36.35
N ILE A 890 -25.89 -45.32 -35.53
CA ILE A 890 -25.03 -46.48 -35.30
C ILE A 890 -25.57 -47.22 -34.10
N ILE A 891 -25.91 -48.50 -34.26
CA ILE A 891 -26.43 -49.35 -33.20
C ILE A 891 -25.33 -50.28 -32.69
N TYR A 892 -25.15 -50.34 -31.38
CA TYR A 892 -24.16 -51.16 -30.67
C TYR A 892 -24.85 -52.29 -29.89
N ASP A 893 -24.12 -53.38 -29.68
CA ASP A 893 -24.63 -54.58 -29.00
C ASP A 893 -24.94 -54.32 -27.52
N LYS A 894 -26.03 -54.90 -27.03
CA LYS A 894 -26.51 -54.73 -25.65
C LYS A 894 -25.61 -55.34 -24.56
N LYS A 895 -24.77 -56.32 -24.90
CA LYS A 895 -23.82 -56.95 -23.97
C LYS A 895 -22.41 -56.40 -24.10
N ASP A 896 -22.07 -55.94 -25.29
CA ASP A 896 -20.77 -55.34 -25.60
C ASP A 896 -20.96 -54.01 -26.35
N PRO A 897 -21.01 -52.88 -25.63
CA PRO A 897 -21.26 -51.58 -26.25
C PRO A 897 -20.13 -51.13 -27.19
N SER A 898 -18.99 -51.84 -27.26
CA SER A 898 -17.93 -51.55 -28.24
C SER A 898 -18.24 -52.11 -29.64
N LYS A 899 -19.13 -53.09 -29.74
CA LYS A 899 -19.43 -53.78 -31.00
C LYS A 899 -20.58 -53.13 -31.75
N VAL A 900 -20.32 -52.63 -32.96
CA VAL A 900 -21.36 -52.16 -33.88
C VAL A 900 -22.14 -53.35 -34.46
N VAL A 901 -23.45 -53.29 -34.36
CA VAL A 901 -24.40 -54.28 -34.91
C VAL A 901 -24.80 -53.88 -36.32
N THR A 902 -25.21 -52.63 -36.51
CA THR A 902 -25.64 -52.08 -37.81
C THR A 902 -25.67 -50.56 -37.79
N THR A 903 -25.80 -49.95 -38.97
CA THR A 903 -25.99 -48.49 -39.14
C THR A 903 -27.25 -48.25 -39.96
N LEU A 904 -28.15 -47.41 -39.46
CA LEU A 904 -29.40 -47.05 -40.12
C LEU A 904 -29.30 -45.65 -40.73
N LYS A 905 -29.83 -45.47 -41.93
CA LYS A 905 -29.99 -44.15 -42.54
C LYS A 905 -31.28 -43.50 -42.06
N THR A 906 -31.24 -42.20 -41.83
CA THR A 906 -32.43 -41.42 -41.47
C THR A 906 -32.96 -40.64 -42.68
N ASN A 907 -34.21 -40.20 -42.58
CA ASN A 907 -34.86 -39.35 -43.58
C ASN A 907 -34.96 -37.92 -43.04
N LYS A 908 -34.63 -36.94 -43.88
CA LYS A 908 -34.82 -35.52 -43.54
C LYS A 908 -36.30 -35.15 -43.65
N LEU A 909 -36.83 -34.55 -42.60
CA LEU A 909 -38.18 -33.97 -42.52
C LEU A 909 -38.09 -32.43 -42.57
N ASP A 910 -39.25 -31.78 -42.54
CA ASP A 910 -39.35 -30.33 -42.41
C ASP A 910 -38.67 -29.82 -41.12
N LYS A 911 -38.34 -28.52 -41.09
CA LYS A 911 -37.73 -27.84 -39.93
C LYS A 911 -36.40 -28.45 -39.46
N GLY A 912 -35.72 -29.23 -40.30
CA GLY A 912 -34.37 -29.74 -40.01
C GLY A 912 -34.33 -30.96 -39.09
N VAL A 913 -35.46 -31.65 -38.92
CA VAL A 913 -35.56 -32.90 -38.16
C VAL A 913 -35.18 -34.09 -39.05
N TRP A 914 -34.51 -35.07 -38.47
CA TRP A 914 -34.15 -36.33 -39.11
C TRP A 914 -34.85 -37.47 -38.38
N ASN A 915 -35.51 -38.37 -39.10
CA ASN A 915 -36.32 -39.46 -38.53
C ASN A 915 -35.92 -40.83 -39.08
N VAL A 916 -36.04 -41.86 -38.25
CA VAL A 916 -36.14 -43.25 -38.70
C VAL A 916 -37.24 -43.98 -37.92
N ASP A 917 -38.00 -44.82 -38.62
CA ASP A 917 -38.91 -45.77 -37.96
C ASP A 917 -38.15 -47.06 -37.65
N LEU A 918 -38.32 -47.57 -36.43
CA LEU A 918 -37.59 -48.70 -35.89
C LEU A 918 -38.45 -49.97 -35.93
N ASP A 919 -37.86 -51.05 -36.45
CA ASP A 919 -38.42 -52.41 -36.45
C ASP A 919 -37.35 -53.38 -35.93
N GLY A 920 -37.38 -53.65 -34.63
CA GLY A 920 -36.37 -54.46 -33.94
C GLY A 920 -36.26 -55.88 -34.49
N ALA A 921 -37.37 -56.48 -34.95
CA ALA A 921 -37.36 -57.80 -35.57
C ALA A 921 -36.51 -57.82 -36.85
N LYS A 922 -36.50 -56.73 -37.62
CA LYS A 922 -35.65 -56.57 -38.81
C LYS A 922 -34.23 -56.12 -38.49
N ILE A 923 -34.06 -55.25 -37.49
CA ILE A 923 -32.76 -54.62 -37.18
C ILE A 923 -31.86 -55.58 -36.38
N VAL A 924 -32.38 -56.19 -35.32
CA VAL A 924 -31.60 -57.03 -34.38
C VAL A 924 -32.19 -58.43 -34.16
N GLY A 925 -33.27 -58.79 -34.88
CA GLY A 925 -33.93 -60.09 -34.74
C GLY A 925 -34.81 -60.23 -33.50
N GLY A 926 -35.22 -59.12 -32.88
CA GLY A 926 -36.02 -59.11 -31.65
C GLY A 926 -36.20 -57.71 -31.06
N SER A 927 -36.40 -57.62 -29.74
CA SER A 927 -36.53 -56.33 -29.06
C SER A 927 -35.23 -55.52 -29.11
N LEU A 928 -35.36 -54.21 -29.34
CA LEU A 928 -34.25 -53.25 -29.29
C LEU A 928 -33.85 -52.87 -27.86
N ILE A 929 -34.62 -53.28 -26.83
CA ILE A 929 -34.31 -52.96 -25.43
C ILE A 929 -32.88 -53.40 -25.08
N ASP A 930 -32.19 -52.53 -24.36
CA ASP A 930 -30.79 -52.62 -23.91
C ASP A 930 -29.72 -52.45 -25.00
N TYR A 931 -30.06 -52.38 -26.28
CA TYR A 931 -29.09 -51.98 -27.30
C TYR A 931 -28.71 -50.51 -27.13
N PHE A 932 -27.55 -50.11 -27.64
CA PHE A 932 -27.08 -48.73 -27.54
C PHE A 932 -26.97 -48.07 -28.90
N TYR A 933 -26.94 -46.74 -28.96
CA TYR A 933 -26.78 -46.00 -30.20
C TYR A 933 -26.03 -44.68 -30.07
N HIS A 934 -25.49 -44.24 -31.20
CA HIS A 934 -25.06 -42.88 -31.45
C HIS A 934 -25.74 -42.35 -32.72
N PHE A 935 -25.91 -41.04 -32.79
CA PHE A 935 -26.07 -40.37 -34.08
C PHE A 935 -24.71 -40.12 -34.71
N GLU A 936 -24.59 -40.42 -35.98
CA GLU A 936 -23.49 -40.00 -36.83
C GLU A 936 -23.98 -38.87 -37.73
N ILE A 937 -23.38 -37.70 -37.60
CA ILE A 937 -23.77 -36.52 -38.36
C ILE A 937 -22.64 -36.12 -39.29
N ILE A 938 -22.98 -35.91 -40.56
CA ILE A 938 -22.06 -35.41 -41.58
C ILE A 938 -22.38 -33.96 -41.88
N ARG A 939 -21.40 -33.07 -41.69
CA ARG A 939 -21.47 -31.63 -41.99
C ARG A 939 -20.21 -31.21 -42.73
N GLN A 940 -20.37 -30.66 -43.93
CA GLN A 940 -19.26 -30.24 -44.80
C GLN A 940 -18.23 -31.36 -45.01
N GLY A 941 -18.70 -32.60 -45.18
CA GLY A 941 -17.83 -33.77 -45.32
C GLY A 941 -17.12 -34.23 -44.03
N LYS A 942 -17.24 -33.50 -42.91
CA LYS A 942 -16.74 -33.93 -41.61
C LYS A 942 -17.77 -34.79 -40.89
N ARG A 943 -17.32 -35.93 -40.39
CA ARG A 943 -18.09 -36.90 -39.61
C ARG A 943 -17.91 -36.65 -38.12
N VAL A 944 -19.00 -36.57 -37.37
CA VAL A 944 -19.00 -36.51 -35.91
C VAL A 944 -19.99 -37.52 -35.32
N LEU A 945 -19.65 -38.10 -34.16
CA LEU A 945 -20.59 -38.87 -33.35
C LEU A 945 -21.20 -37.95 -32.30
N VAL A 946 -22.51 -38.09 -32.08
CA VAL A 946 -23.29 -37.24 -31.18
C VAL A 946 -24.18 -38.13 -30.31
N LEU A 947 -24.22 -37.81 -29.02
CA LEU A 947 -25.15 -38.40 -28.07
C LEU A 947 -26.53 -37.78 -28.32
N ASP A 948 -27.57 -38.60 -28.32
CA ASP A 948 -28.94 -38.11 -28.35
C ASP A 948 -29.21 -37.25 -27.11
N PRO A 949 -29.50 -35.94 -27.25
CA PRO A 949 -29.79 -35.08 -26.11
C PRO A 949 -31.08 -35.49 -25.37
N TYR A 950 -31.92 -36.33 -26.00
CA TYR A 950 -33.15 -36.89 -25.43
C TYR A 950 -32.99 -38.36 -25.02
N ALA A 951 -31.76 -38.87 -24.91
CA ALA A 951 -31.51 -40.24 -24.45
C ALA A 951 -32.12 -40.49 -23.06
N HIS A 952 -32.92 -41.54 -22.94
CA HIS A 952 -33.55 -41.91 -21.68
C HIS A 952 -32.61 -42.67 -20.71
N SER A 953 -31.53 -43.25 -21.21
CA SER A 953 -30.48 -43.92 -20.44
C SER A 953 -29.21 -44.04 -21.30
N LEU A 954 -28.09 -44.44 -20.70
CA LEU A 954 -26.78 -44.54 -21.35
C LEU A 954 -26.15 -45.92 -21.15
N ALA A 955 -25.19 -46.27 -22.01
CA ALA A 955 -24.20 -47.31 -21.68
C ALA A 955 -23.30 -46.85 -20.52
N GLN A 956 -22.65 -47.80 -19.83
CA GLN A 956 -21.59 -47.46 -18.88
C GLN A 956 -20.54 -46.57 -19.56
N TRP A 957 -20.21 -45.46 -18.91
CA TRP A 957 -19.38 -44.41 -19.48
C TRP A 957 -18.34 -43.92 -18.47
N GLU A 958 -17.11 -43.74 -18.93
CA GLU A 958 -16.02 -43.13 -18.17
C GLU A 958 -15.49 -41.96 -19.00
N ASN A 959 -15.32 -40.80 -18.39
CA ASN A 959 -14.75 -39.65 -19.09
C ASN A 959 -13.28 -39.95 -19.42
N PRO A 960 -12.86 -39.96 -20.70
CA PRO A 960 -11.46 -40.22 -21.03
C PRO A 960 -10.56 -39.11 -20.48
N ALA A 961 -9.38 -39.49 -19.98
CA ALA A 961 -8.38 -38.52 -19.49
C ALA A 961 -7.98 -37.48 -20.55
N ASN A 962 -7.99 -37.86 -21.83
CA ASN A 962 -7.86 -36.95 -22.97
C ASN A 962 -8.88 -37.31 -24.06
N ALA A 963 -9.94 -36.52 -24.17
CA ALA A 963 -10.99 -36.73 -25.16
C ALA A 963 -10.52 -36.60 -26.62
N GLN A 964 -9.44 -35.86 -26.90
CA GLN A 964 -8.94 -35.68 -28.26
C GLN A 964 -8.16 -36.90 -28.76
N GLU A 965 -7.54 -37.67 -27.85
CA GLU A 965 -6.78 -38.89 -28.16
C GLU A 965 -7.64 -40.15 -28.10
N ALA A 966 -8.75 -40.13 -27.37
CA ALA A 966 -9.66 -41.26 -27.27
C ALA A 966 -10.29 -41.60 -28.64
N PRO A 967 -10.56 -42.90 -28.91
CA PRO A 967 -11.37 -43.32 -30.05
C PRO A 967 -12.71 -42.57 -30.08
N LEU A 968 -13.22 -42.22 -31.28
CA LEU A 968 -14.38 -41.33 -31.45
C LEU A 968 -15.63 -41.80 -30.67
N GLU A 969 -15.86 -43.11 -30.65
CA GLU A 969 -16.96 -43.78 -29.94
C GLU A 969 -16.78 -43.85 -28.42
N LYS A 970 -15.61 -43.43 -27.92
CA LYS A 970 -15.27 -43.26 -26.52
C LYS A 970 -14.92 -41.80 -26.20
N ARG A 971 -15.51 -40.82 -26.88
CA ARG A 971 -15.43 -39.39 -26.49
C ARG A 971 -16.69 -38.89 -25.83
N ILE A 972 -17.79 -39.59 -26.07
CA ILE A 972 -19.14 -39.29 -25.59
C ILE A 972 -19.83 -40.60 -25.21
N ALA A 973 -20.81 -40.52 -24.32
CA ALA A 973 -21.61 -41.68 -23.92
C ALA A 973 -22.53 -42.13 -25.07
N LYS A 974 -22.92 -43.41 -25.04
CA LYS A 974 -23.88 -44.02 -25.97
C LYS A 974 -25.27 -44.02 -25.37
N ALA A 975 -26.26 -43.57 -26.11
CA ALA A 975 -27.66 -43.64 -25.70
C ALA A 975 -28.15 -45.09 -25.66
N ALA A 976 -29.08 -45.42 -24.77
CA ALA A 976 -29.66 -46.76 -24.66
C ALA A 976 -31.11 -46.77 -25.16
N PHE A 977 -31.48 -47.84 -25.87
CA PHE A 977 -32.87 -48.12 -26.22
C PHE A 977 -33.61 -48.62 -24.98
N VAL A 978 -34.35 -47.73 -24.32
CA VAL A 978 -35.16 -48.06 -23.14
C VAL A 978 -36.52 -47.37 -23.21
N ASN A 979 -37.51 -47.97 -22.53
CA ASN A 979 -38.83 -47.39 -22.34
C ASN A 979 -39.09 -47.21 -20.83
N PRO A 980 -38.85 -46.02 -20.26
CA PRO A 980 -39.04 -45.78 -18.82
C PRO A 980 -40.46 -46.09 -18.34
N LYS A 981 -41.48 -45.83 -19.16
CA LYS A 981 -42.90 -46.09 -18.82
C LYS A 981 -43.19 -47.56 -18.57
N ALA A 982 -42.43 -48.46 -19.20
CA ALA A 982 -42.57 -49.90 -18.97
C ALA A 982 -42.09 -50.32 -17.56
N ILE A 983 -41.20 -49.53 -16.93
CA ILE A 983 -40.51 -49.87 -15.68
C ILE A 983 -41.14 -49.15 -14.47
N THR A 984 -41.87 -48.04 -14.69
CA THR A 984 -42.36 -47.15 -13.61
C THR A 984 -43.90 -47.19 -13.45
N LYS A 985 -44.56 -48.28 -13.82
CA LYS A 985 -46.05 -48.34 -13.95
C LYS A 985 -46.83 -48.00 -12.66
N ASP A 986 -46.23 -48.17 -11.49
CA ASP A 986 -46.86 -47.93 -10.18
C ASP A 986 -46.35 -46.66 -9.46
N LEU A 987 -45.56 -45.81 -10.13
CA LEU A 987 -45.01 -44.58 -9.55
C LEU A 987 -45.88 -43.37 -9.93
N ASP A 988 -46.27 -42.59 -8.91
CA ASP A 988 -47.02 -41.34 -9.06
C ASP A 988 -46.43 -40.27 -8.11
N TYR A 989 -46.87 -39.02 -8.25
CA TYR A 989 -46.47 -37.93 -7.38
C TYR A 989 -46.81 -38.22 -5.92
N ALA A 990 -45.87 -37.96 -5.03
CA ALA A 990 -46.04 -38.21 -3.60
C ALA A 990 -47.06 -37.24 -2.98
N GLN A 991 -47.89 -37.76 -2.07
CA GLN A 991 -48.74 -36.95 -1.20
C GLN A 991 -47.95 -36.58 0.06
N ILE A 992 -47.35 -35.39 0.06
CA ILE A 992 -46.43 -34.94 1.11
C ILE A 992 -47.24 -34.35 2.27
N LYS A 993 -47.15 -35.01 3.43
CA LYS A 993 -47.88 -34.58 4.63
C LYS A 993 -47.35 -33.24 5.13
N GLY A 994 -48.23 -32.23 5.23
CA GLY A 994 -47.90 -30.90 5.75
C GLY A 994 -47.44 -29.89 4.71
N TYR A 995 -47.46 -30.27 3.42
CA TYR A 995 -47.13 -29.40 2.30
C TYR A 995 -48.39 -29.02 1.52
N GLN A 996 -48.69 -27.71 1.41
CA GLN A 996 -49.79 -27.19 0.59
C GLN A 996 -49.29 -26.22 -0.49
N SER A 997 -48.26 -25.42 -0.18
CA SER A 997 -47.58 -24.56 -1.14
C SER A 997 -46.08 -24.55 -0.90
N ARG A 998 -45.32 -24.01 -1.86
CA ARG A 998 -43.84 -23.91 -1.79
C ARG A 998 -43.31 -23.24 -0.50
N GLU A 999 -44.11 -22.41 0.15
CA GLU A 999 -43.75 -21.77 1.41
C GLU A 999 -43.71 -22.76 2.60
N ASP A 1000 -44.34 -23.93 2.45
CA ASP A 1000 -44.28 -25.05 3.41
C ASP A 1000 -43.05 -25.96 3.14
N ASP A 1001 -42.16 -25.58 2.22
CA ASP A 1001 -40.97 -26.34 1.89
C ASP A 1001 -39.91 -26.28 2.99
N ILE A 1002 -39.52 -27.45 3.47
CA ILE A 1002 -38.37 -27.67 4.32
C ILE A 1002 -37.46 -28.62 3.55
N ILE A 1003 -36.47 -28.02 2.90
CA ILE A 1003 -35.59 -28.67 1.94
C ILE A 1003 -34.36 -29.23 2.66
N TYR A 1004 -34.06 -30.50 2.40
CA TYR A 1004 -32.81 -31.14 2.79
C TYR A 1004 -32.01 -31.53 1.56
N GLU A 1005 -30.88 -30.87 1.33
CA GLU A 1005 -29.98 -31.23 0.24
C GLU A 1005 -29.09 -32.41 0.65
N VAL A 1006 -29.00 -33.41 -0.22
CA VAL A 1006 -28.24 -34.63 0.02
C VAL A 1006 -27.53 -35.09 -1.24
N HIS A 1007 -26.22 -35.34 -1.13
CA HIS A 1007 -25.48 -36.03 -2.18
C HIS A 1007 -25.63 -37.55 -2.01
N VAL A 1008 -25.97 -38.25 -3.10
CA VAL A 1008 -26.26 -39.71 -3.10
C VAL A 1008 -25.11 -40.51 -2.49
N ARG A 1009 -23.87 -40.15 -2.82
CA ARG A 1009 -22.67 -40.82 -2.31
C ARG A 1009 -22.43 -40.46 -0.85
N ASP A 1010 -22.42 -39.18 -0.50
CA ASP A 1010 -22.03 -38.69 0.83
C ASP A 1010 -22.93 -39.23 1.92
N PHE A 1011 -24.22 -39.40 1.61
CA PHE A 1011 -25.19 -39.95 2.55
C PHE A 1011 -24.87 -41.37 3.02
N THR A 1012 -24.06 -42.12 2.26
CA THR A 1012 -23.72 -43.51 2.58
C THR A 1012 -22.25 -43.88 2.43
N SER A 1013 -21.37 -42.92 2.15
CA SER A 1013 -19.93 -43.15 1.94
C SER A 1013 -19.14 -43.23 3.24
N ASP A 1014 -19.76 -42.91 4.38
CA ASP A 1014 -19.13 -43.02 5.69
C ASP A 1014 -18.67 -44.48 5.95
N PRO A 1015 -17.36 -44.73 6.10
CA PRO A 1015 -16.83 -46.06 6.37
C PRO A 1015 -17.39 -46.70 7.64
N SER A 1016 -17.86 -45.90 8.61
CA SER A 1016 -18.36 -46.37 9.90
C SER A 1016 -19.65 -47.17 9.82
N ILE A 1017 -20.45 -46.94 8.78
CA ILE A 1017 -21.75 -47.62 8.57
C ILE A 1017 -21.65 -48.81 7.60
N VAL A 1018 -20.45 -49.13 7.11
CA VAL A 1018 -20.23 -50.18 6.11
C VAL A 1018 -20.74 -51.55 6.58
N ASP A 1019 -20.57 -51.87 7.86
CA ASP A 1019 -21.07 -53.13 8.43
C ASP A 1019 -22.60 -53.18 8.53
N GLU A 1020 -23.25 -52.02 8.73
CA GLU A 1020 -24.72 -51.89 8.67
C GLU A 1020 -25.25 -52.00 7.23
N LEU A 1021 -24.42 -51.69 6.24
CA LEU A 1021 -24.74 -51.78 4.81
C LEU A 1021 -24.46 -53.18 4.22
N ASN A 1022 -23.67 -54.02 4.90
CA ASN A 1022 -22.99 -55.19 4.33
C ASN A 1022 -23.81 -56.48 4.13
N GLN A 1023 -25.14 -56.46 4.21
CA GLN A 1023 -25.94 -57.55 3.62
C GLN A 1023 -26.11 -57.36 2.11
N LYS A 1024 -25.06 -57.73 1.38
CA LYS A 1024 -24.89 -57.80 -0.08
C LYS A 1024 -25.20 -56.50 -0.85
N THR A 1025 -24.08 -55.84 -1.15
CA THR A 1025 -23.79 -54.87 -2.20
C THR A 1025 -24.23 -53.42 -1.92
N ILE A 1026 -23.22 -52.57 -1.70
CA ILE A 1026 -23.23 -51.09 -1.67
C ILE A 1026 -23.88 -50.44 -2.92
N ARG A 1027 -24.35 -51.23 -3.90
CA ARG A 1027 -24.80 -50.79 -5.23
C ARG A 1027 -26.30 -50.92 -5.52
N ASN A 1028 -27.14 -51.26 -4.54
CA ASN A 1028 -28.59 -51.24 -4.76
C ASN A 1028 -29.19 -49.88 -4.36
N LEU A 1029 -29.33 -48.98 -5.34
CA LEU A 1029 -30.14 -47.74 -5.29
C LEU A 1029 -31.46 -47.95 -4.51
N TYR A 1030 -32.08 -49.11 -4.66
CA TYR A 1030 -33.34 -49.50 -3.99
C TYR A 1030 -33.33 -49.44 -2.45
N ARG A 1031 -32.20 -49.73 -1.78
CA ARG A 1031 -32.09 -49.64 -0.31
C ARG A 1031 -31.61 -48.26 0.14
N LEU A 1032 -30.81 -47.59 -0.68
CA LEU A 1032 -30.40 -46.20 -0.51
C LEU A 1032 -31.61 -45.26 -0.52
N TYR A 1033 -32.50 -45.39 -1.51
CA TYR A 1033 -33.77 -44.64 -1.57
C TYR A 1033 -34.68 -44.90 -0.38
N ARG A 1034 -34.61 -46.09 0.24
CA ARG A 1034 -35.42 -46.40 1.43
C ARG A 1034 -34.93 -45.64 2.66
N LYS A 1035 -33.61 -45.47 2.85
CA LYS A 1035 -33.06 -44.65 3.96
C LYS A 1035 -33.15 -43.15 3.65
N ILE A 1036 -32.88 -42.73 2.41
CA ILE A 1036 -33.07 -41.34 1.94
C ILE A 1036 -34.54 -40.93 2.03
N GLY A 1037 -35.50 -41.83 1.84
CA GLY A 1037 -36.93 -41.53 2.02
C GLY A 1037 -37.39 -41.50 3.48
N LEU A 1038 -36.77 -42.27 4.38
CA LEU A 1038 -37.20 -42.37 5.79
C LEU A 1038 -36.56 -41.31 6.70
N TYR A 1039 -35.29 -40.98 6.49
CA TYR A 1039 -34.57 -40.04 7.36
C TYR A 1039 -35.16 -38.63 7.34
N PRO A 1040 -35.51 -38.05 6.17
CA PRO A 1040 -36.16 -36.75 6.09
C PRO A 1040 -37.56 -36.75 6.70
N VAL A 1041 -38.31 -37.83 6.50
CA VAL A 1041 -39.66 -38.01 7.08
C VAL A 1041 -39.61 -38.08 8.62
N ILE A 1042 -38.59 -38.72 9.19
CA ILE A 1042 -38.38 -38.76 10.66
C ILE A 1042 -37.97 -37.38 11.19
N ARG A 1043 -37.22 -36.60 10.41
CA ARG A 1043 -36.71 -35.27 10.78
C ARG A 1043 -37.68 -34.13 10.44
N GLY A 1044 -38.81 -34.41 9.80
CA GLY A 1044 -39.83 -33.43 9.46
C GLY A 1044 -39.54 -32.60 8.21
N TYR A 1045 -38.58 -33.01 7.37
CA TYR A 1045 -38.34 -32.38 6.08
C TYR A 1045 -39.45 -32.77 5.09
N THR A 1046 -39.88 -31.81 4.25
CA THR A 1046 -40.92 -32.04 3.24
C THR A 1046 -40.33 -32.45 1.89
N HIS A 1047 -39.13 -31.97 1.56
CA HIS A 1047 -38.44 -32.25 0.29
C HIS A 1047 -36.96 -32.61 0.50
N SER A 1048 -36.43 -33.45 -0.40
CA SER A 1048 -35.00 -33.70 -0.50
C SER A 1048 -34.50 -33.33 -1.89
N ILE A 1049 -33.51 -32.43 -1.95
CA ILE A 1049 -32.76 -32.17 -3.19
C ILE A 1049 -31.65 -33.21 -3.25
N VAL A 1050 -31.60 -33.96 -4.33
CA VAL A 1050 -30.63 -35.04 -4.50
C VAL A 1050 -29.59 -34.62 -5.53
N THR A 1051 -28.35 -34.45 -5.09
CA THR A 1051 -27.19 -34.19 -5.97
C THR A 1051 -26.45 -35.49 -6.27
N CYS A 1052 -25.89 -35.61 -7.48
CA CYS A 1052 -25.21 -36.81 -7.93
C CYS A 1052 -24.16 -36.47 -8.99
N ASP A 1053 -22.88 -36.56 -8.62
CA ASP A 1053 -21.76 -36.26 -9.53
C ASP A 1053 -21.20 -37.49 -10.29
N GLU A 1054 -21.59 -38.70 -9.88
CA GLU A 1054 -21.11 -39.94 -10.51
C GLU A 1054 -22.28 -40.87 -10.86
N LEU A 1055 -22.43 -41.24 -12.15
CA LEU A 1055 -23.20 -42.41 -12.56
C LEU A 1055 -22.57 -43.64 -11.92
N LEU A 1056 -23.14 -44.09 -10.81
CA LEU A 1056 -22.64 -45.20 -10.00
C LEU A 1056 -22.43 -46.46 -10.84
N TYR A 1057 -21.16 -46.81 -11.03
CA TYR A 1057 -20.67 -48.05 -11.63
C TYR A 1057 -21.35 -49.29 -11.05
N GLY A 1058 -21.81 -50.20 -11.91
CA GLY A 1058 -22.25 -51.54 -11.51
C GLY A 1058 -22.43 -52.50 -12.69
N LYS A 1059 -21.55 -53.50 -12.79
CA LYS A 1059 -21.82 -54.76 -13.50
C LYS A 1059 -22.90 -55.57 -12.79
#